data_AF-A0A4P8L0M6-F1
#
_entry.id   AF-A0A4P8L0M6-F1
#
_cell.length_a   1.000
_cell.length_b   1.000
_cell.length_c   1.000
_cell.angle_alpha   90.00
_cell.angle_beta   90.00
_cell.angle_gamma   90.00
#
_symmetry.space_group_name_H-M   'P 1'
#
loop_
_entity.id
_entity.type
_entity.pdbx_description
1 polymer ?
#
loop_
_entity_poly.entity_id
_entity_poly.type
_entity_poly.pdbx_seq_one_letter_code
_entity_poly.pdbx_strand_id
1 'polypeptide(L)'
;MALQGFDEAYYLEAKLAALQADPEYADEWANKTTDDLETFMADLGLTPETHYNLYGWKEGLNPNEYFDQNEYKLAKAKQMVDDGLYDSMQDALDAFEEAWAQDPYQHYLQYGAEEGINPSNDFDASAYLEAKLADLQADPQYAEEWAGKTVADVQAAIEASGLTPLTHYLAFGKDEGLTAPEVPVDEQVDESDLYAGEAFELTTDTDNYTGTDLNDTIEGVSSALSSARTLNPTDQIDGAGGDDTLKVDLQSSFTGFTDGYLKNVETVELTNSGTIGRDFSAKGVTGVESYVLNGDVSLTNLAATDASITLNGQQEDVEIGFAAKVTDGTTDALTLNLNGVGTAEDAATTATELKRVDLTADGIETLNLGVSGTNVVDVDAANAKAVIATGEGLLNATFDESSAVKSVDASGVAGGVSVNLNGLAAATTVKTGAGNDTITAATDDLAVNAELDGGAGTDRLVLSGDGTAQYTMGNIETVALGALTGELTFSAKNASGIETIEATSAFADTDTANFANLGNIDLNFVLGKGSAGEIIADNAGAATVNISGTSDGDLTLTKATGVTLNVAKDAVFTGEIEALKASSLEATIDGQLGDNTIDDTADDAASIYLAEATGAVFTATNTKAANIVELDAGKLIDLDITTAGDFTFREGSLASLESLTVDTDGDFSMTYDTVGPLSAIHSIELSGTGTATLLDILGDFDLEYGITVDASGLSNNDENSALRINAIMVGEGQSIELNVADVAGDVGLWGHAWVDNTEEGAQTGSITVDADGTQGDVTLGTLFAKTVTVDAAGALGEVHIGYVVDNSDFGGIYAETVNFTGSELKANTVYVTASKAATLTGGIDDDTFMLVADNDIDTTSKFTVTGGLGDDQFLIDWVATLKGKAIATITDFEEGDTTNIAAETLGVFANAETALGVLQDAGFAPADASAEDIAFLAFTEGAEPYAYDSSVFTYDGNTYAVVGDTNTQNGDTGDASFDNGEILIQLLGVQDADAINHAFGLEVTG
;
A
#
# COMPACT_ATOMS: atom_id res chain seq x y z
N MET A 1 9.27 -21.55 -57.89
CA MET A 1 10.20 -20.86 -56.99
C MET A 1 9.34 -20.27 -55.90
N ALA A 2 9.83 -20.22 -54.66
CA ALA A 2 9.12 -19.52 -53.60
C ALA A 2 8.98 -18.05 -54.01
N LEU A 3 7.81 -17.47 -53.77
CA LEU A 3 7.53 -16.06 -53.98
C LEU A 3 8.44 -15.25 -53.06
N GLN A 4 9.31 -14.45 -53.66
CA GLN A 4 10.28 -13.65 -52.91
C GLN A 4 9.53 -12.64 -52.04
N GLY A 5 9.90 -12.53 -50.75
CA GLY A 5 9.26 -11.59 -49.83
C GLY A 5 7.83 -11.94 -49.43
N PHE A 6 7.37 -13.18 -49.65
CA PHE A 6 6.09 -13.65 -49.10
C PHE A 6 6.21 -13.87 -47.59
N ASP A 7 5.35 -13.20 -46.83
CA ASP A 7 5.21 -13.37 -45.38
C ASP A 7 3.96 -14.21 -45.10
N GLU A 8 4.18 -15.45 -44.66
CA GLU A 8 3.11 -16.41 -44.38
C GLU A 8 2.23 -15.99 -43.22
N ALA A 9 2.80 -15.38 -42.17
CA ALA A 9 2.05 -14.97 -40.99
C ALA A 9 1.13 -13.79 -41.33
N TYR A 10 1.69 -12.76 -41.96
CA TYR A 10 0.93 -11.60 -42.42
C TYR A 10 -0.22 -12.02 -43.36
N TYR A 11 0.07 -12.87 -44.34
CA TYR A 11 -0.95 -13.30 -45.30
C TYR A 11 -2.09 -14.09 -44.64
N LEU A 12 -1.79 -14.97 -43.69
CA LEU A 12 -2.81 -15.72 -42.95
C LEU A 12 -3.70 -14.79 -42.11
N GLU A 13 -3.12 -13.79 -41.47
CA GLU A 13 -3.87 -12.77 -40.72
C GLU A 13 -4.80 -11.97 -41.63
N ALA A 14 -4.27 -11.44 -42.74
CA ALA A 14 -5.05 -10.68 -43.71
C ALA A 14 -6.20 -11.52 -44.31
N LYS A 15 -5.94 -12.79 -44.66
CA LYS A 15 -6.97 -13.68 -45.20
C LYS A 15 -8.04 -14.04 -44.16
N LEU A 16 -7.65 -14.25 -42.90
CA LEU A 16 -8.59 -14.53 -41.83
C LEU A 16 -9.51 -13.33 -41.59
N ALA A 17 -8.94 -12.12 -41.52
CA ALA A 17 -9.70 -10.88 -41.38
C ALA A 17 -10.71 -10.71 -42.53
N ALA A 18 -10.29 -10.98 -43.78
CA ALA A 18 -11.18 -10.94 -44.93
C ALA A 18 -12.34 -11.94 -44.84
N LEU A 19 -12.10 -13.17 -44.36
CA LEU A 19 -13.15 -14.19 -44.15
C LEU A 19 -14.11 -13.83 -43.02
N GLN A 20 -13.62 -13.17 -41.97
CA GLN A 20 -14.43 -12.72 -40.84
C GLN A 20 -15.27 -11.48 -41.19
N ALA A 21 -14.79 -10.63 -42.09
CA ALA A 21 -15.50 -9.45 -42.57
C ALA A 21 -16.54 -9.78 -43.66
N ASP A 22 -16.36 -10.85 -44.43
CA ASP A 22 -17.31 -11.25 -45.46
C ASP A 22 -18.63 -11.74 -44.82
N PRO A 23 -19.78 -11.07 -45.05
CA PRO A 23 -21.07 -11.47 -44.46
C PRO A 23 -21.51 -12.90 -44.82
N GLU A 24 -20.99 -13.49 -45.89
CA GLU A 24 -21.27 -14.88 -46.27
C GLU A 24 -20.56 -15.88 -45.35
N TYR A 25 -19.41 -15.50 -44.76
CA TYR A 25 -18.53 -16.38 -43.98
C TYR A 25 -18.30 -15.94 -42.53
N ALA A 26 -18.70 -14.72 -42.15
CA ALA A 26 -18.46 -14.10 -40.85
C ALA A 26 -18.83 -15.00 -39.66
N ASP A 27 -20.05 -15.58 -39.66
CA ASP A 27 -20.51 -16.46 -38.58
C ASP A 27 -19.68 -17.75 -38.45
N GLU A 28 -19.17 -18.28 -39.57
CA GLU A 28 -18.36 -19.51 -39.59
C GLU A 28 -16.93 -19.24 -39.08
N TRP A 29 -16.41 -18.03 -39.32
CA TRP A 29 -15.02 -17.65 -39.04
C TRP A 29 -14.82 -16.75 -37.81
N ALA A 30 -15.89 -16.26 -37.18
CA ALA A 30 -15.85 -15.32 -36.04
C ALA A 30 -14.97 -15.75 -34.85
N ASN A 31 -14.79 -17.06 -34.63
CA ASN A 31 -13.99 -17.60 -33.53
C ASN A 31 -12.81 -18.48 -33.98
N LYS A 32 -12.43 -18.41 -35.27
CA LYS A 32 -11.33 -19.19 -35.85
C LYS A 32 -10.01 -18.41 -35.77
N THR A 33 -8.90 -19.14 -35.69
CA THR A 33 -7.55 -18.56 -35.68
C THR A 33 -6.84 -18.76 -37.02
N THR A 34 -5.64 -18.16 -37.16
CA THR A 34 -4.76 -18.38 -38.32
C THR A 34 -4.33 -19.85 -38.45
N ASP A 35 -4.15 -20.57 -37.33
CA ASP A 35 -3.89 -22.03 -37.32
C ASP A 35 -5.07 -22.83 -37.92
N ASP A 36 -6.31 -22.43 -37.62
CA ASP A 36 -7.51 -23.05 -38.19
C ASP A 36 -7.58 -22.81 -39.71
N LEU A 37 -7.24 -21.60 -40.15
CA LEU A 37 -7.18 -21.23 -41.56
C LEU A 37 -6.10 -22.00 -42.31
N GLU A 38 -4.90 -22.10 -41.73
CA GLU A 38 -3.79 -22.84 -42.32
C GLU A 38 -4.15 -24.32 -42.47
N THR A 39 -4.77 -24.92 -41.45
CA THR A 39 -5.28 -26.30 -41.50
C THR A 39 -6.33 -26.47 -42.60
N PHE A 40 -7.24 -25.51 -42.75
CA PHE A 40 -8.26 -25.52 -43.80
C PHE A 40 -7.64 -25.45 -45.21
N MET A 41 -6.66 -24.58 -45.43
CA MET A 41 -5.92 -24.50 -46.70
C MET A 41 -5.19 -25.82 -47.00
N ALA A 42 -4.54 -26.41 -45.99
CA ALA A 42 -3.85 -27.68 -46.12
C ALA A 42 -4.79 -28.84 -46.50
N ASP A 43 -6.00 -28.89 -45.93
CA ASP A 43 -7.04 -29.87 -46.29
C ASP A 43 -7.51 -29.75 -47.75
N LEU A 44 -7.44 -28.53 -48.32
CA LEU A 44 -7.66 -28.27 -49.75
C LEU A 44 -6.43 -28.52 -50.62
N GLY A 45 -5.30 -28.92 -50.02
CA GLY A 45 -4.04 -29.19 -50.71
C GLY A 45 -3.30 -27.93 -51.14
N LEU A 46 -3.52 -26.81 -50.46
CA LEU A 46 -2.87 -25.52 -50.71
C LEU A 46 -1.95 -25.14 -49.55
N THR A 47 -0.81 -24.53 -49.85
CA THR A 47 -0.06 -23.73 -48.87
C THR A 47 -0.54 -22.28 -48.93
N PRO A 48 -0.32 -21.45 -47.90
CA PRO A 48 -0.67 -20.03 -47.93
C PRO A 48 -0.09 -19.31 -49.16
N GLU A 49 1.18 -19.55 -49.48
CA GLU A 49 1.83 -18.99 -50.68
C GLU A 49 1.17 -19.49 -51.99
N THR A 50 0.78 -20.77 -52.06
CA THR A 50 0.09 -21.30 -53.25
C THR A 50 -1.32 -20.71 -53.38
N HIS A 51 -1.99 -20.49 -52.25
CA HIS A 51 -3.29 -19.83 -52.22
C HIS A 51 -3.18 -18.37 -52.69
N TYR A 52 -2.19 -17.61 -52.20
CA TYR A 52 -1.91 -16.26 -52.68
C TYR A 52 -1.74 -16.22 -54.20
N ASN A 53 -0.83 -17.04 -54.75
CA ASN A 53 -0.52 -17.06 -56.18
C ASN A 53 -1.74 -17.39 -57.07
N LEU A 54 -2.67 -18.22 -56.59
CA LEU A 54 -3.84 -18.65 -57.36
C LEU A 54 -5.05 -17.72 -57.17
N TYR A 55 -5.25 -17.25 -55.94
CA TYR A 55 -6.48 -16.59 -55.47
C TYR A 55 -6.19 -15.29 -54.73
N GLY A 56 -5.27 -15.26 -53.75
CA GLY A 56 -5.11 -14.13 -52.82
C GLY A 56 -4.96 -12.76 -53.49
N TRP A 57 -4.06 -12.60 -54.46
CA TRP A 57 -3.89 -11.31 -55.16
C TRP A 57 -5.15 -10.88 -55.95
N LYS A 58 -5.98 -11.84 -56.40
CA LYS A 58 -7.27 -11.53 -57.07
C LYS A 58 -8.35 -11.14 -56.07
N GLU A 59 -8.18 -11.55 -54.82
CA GLU A 59 -9.02 -11.16 -53.69
C GLU A 59 -8.59 -9.80 -53.11
N GLY A 60 -7.57 -9.15 -53.70
CA GLY A 60 -7.02 -7.88 -53.20
C GLY A 60 -6.12 -8.04 -51.98
N LEU A 61 -5.67 -9.25 -51.67
CA LEU A 61 -4.77 -9.50 -50.55
C LEU A 61 -3.32 -9.27 -50.94
N ASN A 62 -2.53 -8.78 -49.98
CA ASN A 62 -1.12 -8.47 -50.16
C ASN A 62 -0.22 -9.63 -49.67
N PRO A 63 0.98 -9.83 -50.26
CA PRO A 63 1.88 -10.93 -49.93
C PRO A 63 2.75 -10.66 -48.68
N ASN A 64 2.83 -9.41 -48.23
CA ASN A 64 3.54 -8.95 -47.04
C ASN A 64 3.01 -7.55 -46.65
N GLU A 65 3.46 -7.06 -45.49
CA GLU A 65 3.06 -5.78 -44.88
C GLU A 65 3.36 -4.54 -45.72
N TYR A 66 4.42 -4.56 -46.53
CA TYR A 66 4.97 -3.36 -47.19
C TYR A 66 4.78 -3.37 -48.72
N PHE A 67 3.83 -4.17 -49.20
CA PHE A 67 3.37 -4.08 -50.58
C PHE A 67 1.86 -3.95 -50.54
N ASP A 68 1.33 -2.90 -51.16
CA ASP A 68 -0.09 -2.76 -51.38
C ASP A 68 -0.39 -2.75 -52.87
N GLN A 69 -1.24 -3.68 -53.30
CA GLN A 69 -1.56 -3.84 -54.70
C GLN A 69 -2.23 -2.59 -55.30
N ASN A 70 -3.07 -1.89 -54.56
CA ASN A 70 -3.78 -0.72 -55.08
C ASN A 70 -2.85 0.50 -55.12
N GLU A 71 -2.12 0.77 -54.04
CA GLU A 71 -1.15 1.86 -54.00
C GLU A 71 -0.04 1.67 -55.04
N TYR A 72 0.48 0.45 -55.21
CA TYR A 72 1.48 0.17 -56.24
C TYR A 72 0.97 0.47 -57.66
N LYS A 73 -0.27 0.07 -57.96
CA LYS A 73 -0.91 0.34 -59.25
C LYS A 73 -1.09 1.83 -59.49
N LEU A 74 -1.50 2.58 -58.45
CA LEU A 74 -1.62 4.03 -58.50
C LEU A 74 -0.26 4.70 -58.69
N ALA A 75 0.76 4.31 -57.93
CA ALA A 75 2.13 4.81 -58.08
C ALA A 75 2.67 4.57 -59.50
N LYS A 76 2.36 3.40 -60.09
CA LYS A 76 2.70 3.10 -61.48
C LYS A 76 1.94 3.98 -62.47
N ALA A 77 0.64 4.16 -62.28
CA ALA A 77 -0.18 5.03 -63.12
C ALA A 77 0.30 6.48 -63.07
N LYS A 78 0.59 6.99 -61.85
CA LYS A 78 1.18 8.30 -61.61
C LYS A 78 2.50 8.48 -62.35
N GLN A 79 3.42 7.51 -62.24
CA GLN A 79 4.68 7.53 -62.97
C GLN A 79 4.47 7.62 -64.49
N MET A 80 3.51 6.85 -65.04
CA MET A 80 3.18 6.89 -66.47
C MET A 80 2.62 8.24 -66.92
N VAL A 81 1.87 8.94 -66.06
CA VAL A 81 1.41 10.31 -66.30
C VAL A 81 2.56 11.31 -66.20
N ASP A 82 3.39 11.22 -65.16
CA ASP A 82 4.53 12.11 -64.93
C ASP A 82 5.58 12.00 -66.05
N ASP A 83 5.73 10.82 -66.65
CA ASP A 83 6.54 10.57 -67.85
C ASP A 83 5.90 11.11 -69.15
N GLY A 84 4.68 11.64 -69.08
CA GLY A 84 3.92 12.21 -70.18
C GLY A 84 3.39 11.18 -71.18
N LEU A 85 3.17 9.93 -70.74
CA LEU A 85 2.65 8.84 -71.59
C LEU A 85 1.12 8.88 -71.71
N TYR A 86 0.44 9.39 -70.68
CA TYR A 86 -1.02 9.51 -70.59
C TYR A 86 -1.40 10.87 -70.02
N ASP A 87 -2.58 11.35 -70.41
CA ASP A 87 -3.09 12.67 -69.98
C ASP A 87 -3.87 12.59 -68.65
N SER A 88 -4.26 11.40 -68.19
CA SER A 88 -4.96 11.19 -66.92
C SER A 88 -4.46 9.93 -66.20
N MET A 89 -4.55 9.93 -64.87
CA MET A 89 -4.11 8.80 -64.04
C MET A 89 -5.03 7.58 -64.21
N GLN A 90 -6.33 7.78 -64.44
CA GLN A 90 -7.25 6.70 -64.78
C GLN A 90 -6.91 6.03 -66.12
N ASP A 91 -6.61 6.80 -67.17
CA ASP A 91 -6.21 6.21 -68.46
C ASP A 91 -4.89 5.44 -68.34
N ALA A 92 -3.97 5.94 -67.52
CA ALA A 92 -2.70 5.26 -67.24
C ALA A 92 -2.91 3.96 -66.44
N LEU A 93 -3.78 3.97 -65.44
CA LEU A 93 -4.14 2.80 -64.64
C LEU A 93 -4.81 1.73 -65.49
N ASP A 94 -5.83 2.10 -66.27
CA ASP A 94 -6.54 1.20 -67.19
C ASP A 94 -5.55 0.55 -68.18
N ALA A 95 -4.63 1.34 -68.73
CA ALA A 95 -3.61 0.86 -69.64
C ALA A 95 -2.60 -0.08 -68.96
N PHE A 96 -2.23 0.20 -67.71
CA PHE A 96 -1.38 -0.68 -66.91
C PHE A 96 -2.06 -2.02 -66.64
N GLU A 97 -3.31 -2.01 -66.16
CA GLU A 97 -4.07 -3.23 -65.85
C GLU A 97 -4.37 -4.06 -67.12
N GLU A 98 -4.62 -3.43 -68.27
CA GLU A 98 -4.74 -4.13 -69.55
C GLU A 98 -3.42 -4.77 -69.98
N ALA A 99 -2.29 -4.08 -69.79
CA ALA A 99 -0.97 -4.57 -70.14
C ALA A 99 -0.48 -5.69 -69.19
N TRP A 100 -0.85 -5.63 -67.92
CA TRP A 100 -0.46 -6.56 -66.87
C TRP A 100 -1.68 -7.14 -66.11
N ALA A 101 -2.43 -8.00 -66.78
CA ALA A 101 -3.58 -8.70 -66.19
C ALA A 101 -3.19 -9.89 -65.27
N GLN A 102 -2.06 -9.80 -64.57
CA GLN A 102 -1.54 -10.79 -63.61
C GLN A 102 -1.28 -10.12 -62.26
N ASP A 103 -0.76 -10.86 -61.31
CA ASP A 103 -0.39 -10.38 -59.98
C ASP A 103 0.50 -9.13 -60.05
N PRO A 104 0.05 -7.97 -59.53
CA PRO A 104 0.84 -6.73 -59.52
C PRO A 104 2.13 -6.83 -58.70
N TYR A 105 2.19 -7.71 -57.69
CA TYR A 105 3.44 -7.97 -56.98
C TYR A 105 4.50 -8.58 -57.89
N GLN A 106 4.10 -9.44 -58.84
CA GLN A 106 5.02 -9.92 -59.88
C GLN A 106 5.53 -8.79 -60.78
N HIS A 107 4.69 -7.78 -61.08
CA HIS A 107 5.13 -6.61 -61.83
C HIS A 107 6.16 -5.81 -61.04
N TYR A 108 5.92 -5.58 -59.74
CA TYR A 108 6.88 -4.92 -58.87
C TYR A 108 8.23 -5.64 -58.83
N LEU A 109 8.21 -6.96 -58.60
CA LEU A 109 9.43 -7.78 -58.55
C LEU A 109 10.19 -7.80 -59.88
N GLN A 110 9.48 -7.78 -61.02
CA GLN A 110 10.10 -7.91 -62.33
C GLN A 110 10.53 -6.57 -62.94
N TYR A 111 9.81 -5.49 -62.65
CA TYR A 111 10.00 -4.18 -63.28
C TYR A 111 9.90 -3.01 -62.30
N GLY A 112 8.90 -2.99 -61.41
CA GLY A 112 8.60 -1.83 -60.58
C GLY A 112 9.77 -1.34 -59.72
N ALA A 113 10.51 -2.26 -59.10
CA ALA A 113 11.68 -1.92 -58.31
C ALA A 113 12.81 -1.29 -59.15
N GLU A 114 13.03 -1.75 -60.39
CA GLU A 114 14.03 -1.16 -61.32
C GLU A 114 13.59 0.21 -61.83
N GLU A 115 12.27 0.40 -62.00
CA GLU A 115 11.66 1.67 -62.37
C GLU A 115 11.64 2.70 -61.23
N GLY A 116 12.05 2.30 -60.01
CA GLY A 116 12.06 3.16 -58.83
C GLY A 116 10.68 3.42 -58.22
N ILE A 117 9.71 2.56 -58.49
CA ILE A 117 8.33 2.71 -58.01
C ILE A 117 8.22 2.09 -56.60
N ASN A 118 7.67 2.85 -55.66
CA ASN A 118 7.44 2.37 -54.30
C ASN A 118 6.36 1.27 -54.28
N PRO A 119 6.56 0.19 -53.50
CA PRO A 119 5.61 -0.92 -53.41
C PRO A 119 4.34 -0.59 -52.61
N SER A 120 4.36 0.44 -51.77
CA SER A 120 3.24 0.99 -50.99
C SER A 120 3.62 2.39 -50.46
N ASN A 121 2.65 3.10 -49.88
CA ASN A 121 2.87 4.34 -49.12
C ASN A 121 3.69 4.08 -47.84
N ASP A 122 3.66 2.87 -47.30
CA ASP A 122 4.39 2.46 -46.09
C ASP A 122 5.86 2.07 -46.35
N PHE A 123 6.34 2.12 -47.60
CA PHE A 123 7.72 1.76 -47.93
C PHE A 123 8.32 2.61 -49.05
N ASP A 124 9.14 3.58 -48.67
CA ASP A 124 9.99 4.37 -49.56
C ASP A 124 11.28 3.59 -49.89
N ALA A 125 11.34 3.07 -51.11
CA ALA A 125 12.48 2.30 -51.59
C ALA A 125 13.77 3.14 -51.69
N SER A 126 13.66 4.44 -51.96
CA SER A 126 14.80 5.35 -52.09
C SER A 126 15.39 5.68 -50.73
N ALA A 127 14.54 6.05 -49.76
CA ALA A 127 14.95 6.31 -48.39
C ALA A 127 15.54 5.06 -47.72
N TYR A 128 14.99 3.87 -48.01
CA TYR A 128 15.55 2.62 -47.52
C TYR A 128 16.97 2.36 -48.07
N LEU A 129 17.20 2.58 -49.37
CA LEU A 129 18.53 2.40 -49.97
C LEU A 129 19.55 3.42 -49.42
N GLU A 130 19.12 4.64 -49.11
CA GLU A 130 19.95 5.65 -48.43
C GLU A 130 20.32 5.21 -47.01
N ALA A 131 19.34 4.75 -46.23
CA ALA A 131 19.57 4.20 -44.90
C ALA A 131 20.53 3.01 -44.95
N LYS A 132 20.36 2.10 -45.93
CA LYS A 132 21.23 0.94 -46.10
C LYS A 132 22.66 1.32 -46.48
N LEU A 133 22.85 2.34 -47.33
CA LEU A 133 24.18 2.87 -47.63
C LEU A 133 24.85 3.43 -46.37
N ALA A 134 24.12 4.21 -45.58
CA ALA A 134 24.62 4.80 -44.35
C ALA A 134 25.04 3.71 -43.34
N ASP A 135 24.25 2.66 -43.21
CA ASP A 135 24.54 1.48 -42.40
C ASP A 135 25.83 0.76 -42.84
N LEU A 136 25.96 0.45 -44.13
CA LEU A 136 27.17 -0.18 -44.70
C LEU A 136 28.44 0.67 -44.54
N GLN A 137 28.29 2.00 -44.55
CA GLN A 137 29.39 2.93 -44.33
C GLN A 137 29.74 3.11 -42.84
N ALA A 138 28.78 2.88 -41.95
CA ALA A 138 28.96 2.96 -40.50
C ALA A 138 29.52 1.66 -39.89
N ASP A 139 29.19 0.50 -40.47
CA ASP A 139 29.69 -0.79 -40.00
C ASP A 139 31.21 -0.89 -40.21
N PRO A 140 32.02 -1.01 -39.13
CA PRO A 140 33.48 -1.14 -39.24
C PRO A 140 33.96 -2.28 -40.14
N GLN A 141 33.15 -3.32 -40.34
CA GLN A 141 33.45 -4.45 -41.22
C GLN A 141 33.39 -4.07 -42.71
N TYR A 142 32.51 -3.15 -43.08
CA TYR A 142 32.22 -2.79 -44.48
C TYR A 142 32.60 -1.34 -44.84
N ALA A 143 32.87 -0.49 -43.84
CA ALA A 143 33.15 0.93 -44.00
C ALA A 143 34.26 1.24 -45.01
N GLU A 144 35.38 0.48 -45.02
CA GLU A 144 36.45 0.70 -46.01
C GLU A 144 36.02 0.37 -47.45
N GLU A 145 35.17 -0.64 -47.63
CA GLU A 145 34.66 -1.04 -48.95
C GLU A 145 33.60 -0.07 -49.47
N TRP A 146 32.81 0.52 -48.57
CA TRP A 146 31.64 1.36 -48.89
C TRP A 146 31.88 2.88 -48.78
N ALA A 147 33.03 3.33 -48.27
CA ALA A 147 33.37 4.75 -48.05
C ALA A 147 33.29 5.68 -49.29
N GLY A 148 33.21 5.14 -50.50
CA GLY A 148 33.06 5.92 -51.75
C GLY A 148 31.96 5.43 -52.68
N LYS A 149 31.12 4.50 -52.22
CA LYS A 149 29.98 3.96 -52.96
C LYS A 149 28.76 4.87 -52.81
N THR A 150 27.84 4.79 -53.76
CA THR A 150 26.61 5.57 -53.82
C THR A 150 25.38 4.68 -53.60
N VAL A 151 24.20 5.29 -53.46
CA VAL A 151 22.90 4.58 -53.36
C VAL A 151 22.72 3.64 -54.54
N ALA A 152 23.13 4.05 -55.74
CA ALA A 152 23.10 3.22 -56.94
C ALA A 152 24.02 1.98 -56.85
N ASP A 153 25.14 2.06 -56.10
CA ASP A 153 25.99 0.89 -55.85
C ASP A 153 25.34 -0.09 -54.86
N VAL A 154 24.55 0.40 -53.89
CA VAL A 154 23.74 -0.44 -52.99
C VAL A 154 22.66 -1.15 -53.79
N GLN A 155 21.90 -0.39 -54.58
CA GLN A 155 20.86 -0.94 -55.45
C GLN A 155 21.43 -2.01 -56.38
N ALA A 156 22.55 -1.74 -57.06
CA ALA A 156 23.19 -2.72 -57.93
C ALA A 156 23.68 -3.98 -57.18
N ALA A 157 24.07 -3.87 -55.91
CA ALA A 157 24.47 -5.02 -55.08
C ALA A 157 23.26 -5.88 -54.66
N ILE A 158 22.14 -5.24 -54.33
CA ILE A 158 20.86 -5.88 -54.02
C ILE A 158 20.33 -6.61 -55.27
N GLU A 159 20.31 -5.92 -56.42
CA GLU A 159 19.91 -6.49 -57.71
C GLU A 159 20.81 -7.66 -58.15
N ALA A 160 22.13 -7.56 -57.92
CA ALA A 160 23.07 -8.65 -58.21
C ALA A 160 22.79 -9.92 -57.38
N SER A 161 22.10 -9.77 -56.24
CA SER A 161 21.62 -10.86 -55.39
C SER A 161 20.23 -11.36 -55.80
N GLY A 162 19.65 -10.78 -56.85
CA GLY A 162 18.31 -11.10 -57.35
C GLY A 162 17.19 -10.62 -56.44
N LEU A 163 17.45 -9.63 -55.58
CA LEU A 163 16.48 -9.03 -54.66
C LEU A 163 16.08 -7.63 -55.18
N THR A 164 14.91 -7.19 -54.76
CA THR A 164 14.45 -5.79 -54.79
C THR A 164 14.75 -5.10 -53.45
N PRO A 165 14.67 -3.76 -53.34
CA PRO A 165 14.81 -3.06 -52.07
C PRO A 165 13.87 -3.60 -50.97
N LEU A 166 12.57 -3.76 -51.29
CA LEU A 166 11.58 -4.34 -50.37
C LEU A 166 11.96 -5.76 -49.93
N THR A 167 12.30 -6.62 -50.88
CA THR A 167 12.58 -8.03 -50.54
C THR A 167 13.93 -8.20 -49.85
N HIS A 168 14.88 -7.28 -50.04
CA HIS A 168 16.08 -7.18 -49.22
C HIS A 168 15.75 -6.71 -47.80
N TYR A 169 14.87 -5.73 -47.63
CA TYR A 169 14.42 -5.30 -46.31
C TYR A 169 13.79 -6.45 -45.52
N LEU A 170 12.84 -7.15 -46.14
CA LEU A 170 12.15 -8.30 -45.53
C LEU A 170 13.12 -9.45 -45.20
N ALA A 171 14.12 -9.70 -46.05
CA ALA A 171 15.05 -10.81 -45.85
C ALA A 171 16.22 -10.50 -44.91
N PHE A 172 16.64 -9.24 -44.81
CA PHE A 172 17.86 -8.84 -44.08
C PHE A 172 17.71 -7.52 -43.33
N GLY A 173 17.12 -6.49 -43.95
CA GLY A 173 17.07 -5.14 -43.39
C GLY A 173 16.43 -5.06 -42.00
N LYS A 174 15.35 -5.82 -41.76
CA LYS A 174 14.69 -5.91 -40.44
C LYS A 174 15.62 -6.48 -39.37
N ASP A 175 16.37 -7.54 -39.69
CA ASP A 175 17.34 -8.17 -38.78
C ASP A 175 18.60 -7.32 -38.56
N GLU A 176 18.91 -6.44 -39.51
CA GLU A 176 19.99 -5.45 -39.43
C GLU A 176 19.60 -4.23 -38.59
N GLY A 177 18.35 -4.14 -38.11
CA GLY A 177 17.86 -3.02 -37.29
C GLY A 177 17.51 -1.78 -38.10
N LEU A 178 17.34 -1.90 -39.42
CA LEU A 178 16.82 -0.82 -40.27
C LEU A 178 15.29 -0.74 -40.13
N THR A 179 14.75 0.47 -40.25
CA THR A 179 13.31 0.72 -40.30
C THR A 179 12.82 0.70 -41.74
N ALA A 180 11.54 0.35 -41.97
CA ALA A 180 10.85 0.65 -43.22
C ALA A 180 10.45 2.14 -43.19
N PRO A 181 11.06 3.01 -44.01
CA PRO A 181 10.65 4.41 -44.08
C PRO A 181 9.34 4.52 -44.86
N GLU A 182 8.38 5.29 -44.36
CA GLU A 182 7.16 5.65 -45.10
C GLU A 182 7.47 6.65 -46.21
N VAL A 183 6.69 6.62 -47.29
CA VAL A 183 6.73 7.61 -48.36
C VAL A 183 6.28 8.96 -47.81
N PRO A 184 6.99 10.07 -48.09
CA PRO A 184 6.56 11.41 -47.68
C PRO A 184 5.10 11.69 -48.09
N VAL A 185 4.31 12.30 -47.22
CA VAL A 185 2.86 12.53 -47.43
C VAL A 185 2.54 13.25 -48.74
N ASP A 186 3.43 14.11 -49.24
CA ASP A 186 3.29 14.81 -50.52
C ASP A 186 3.63 13.98 -51.76
N GLU A 187 4.21 12.79 -51.57
CA GLU A 187 4.55 11.81 -52.60
C GLU A 187 3.69 10.54 -52.54
N GLN A 188 2.87 10.38 -51.49
CA GLN A 188 1.92 9.27 -51.35
C GLN A 188 0.86 9.31 -52.45
N VAL A 189 0.33 8.13 -52.79
CA VAL A 189 -0.73 7.97 -53.79
C VAL A 189 -2.00 7.44 -53.15
N ASP A 190 -3.14 7.94 -53.62
CA ASP A 190 -4.47 7.56 -53.15
C ASP A 190 -5.44 7.44 -54.34
N GLU A 191 -6.53 6.68 -54.21
CA GLU A 191 -7.54 6.55 -55.27
C GLU A 191 -8.17 7.90 -55.66
N SER A 192 -8.19 8.89 -54.76
CA SER A 192 -8.61 10.27 -55.05
C SER A 192 -7.77 10.94 -56.13
N ASP A 193 -6.50 10.53 -56.33
CA ASP A 193 -5.64 11.04 -57.41
C ASP A 193 -6.15 10.65 -58.80
N LEU A 194 -6.95 9.58 -58.92
CA LEU A 194 -7.58 9.18 -60.19
C LEU A 194 -8.59 10.20 -60.69
N TYR A 195 -9.19 10.94 -59.75
CA TYR A 195 -10.23 11.91 -60.00
C TYR A 195 -9.75 13.34 -59.74
N ALA A 196 -8.44 13.61 -59.71
CA ALA A 196 -7.92 14.95 -59.49
C ALA A 196 -8.38 15.93 -60.59
N GLY A 197 -9.07 17.00 -60.19
CA GLY A 197 -9.61 18.05 -61.05
C GLY A 197 -8.70 19.27 -61.20
N GLU A 198 -9.27 20.39 -61.63
CA GLU A 198 -8.57 21.66 -61.81
C GLU A 198 -8.40 22.42 -60.48
N ALA A 199 -7.26 23.11 -60.34
CA ALA A 199 -7.05 24.08 -59.27
C ALA A 199 -7.37 25.51 -59.77
N PHE A 200 -8.27 26.22 -59.09
CA PHE A 200 -8.70 27.58 -59.44
C PHE A 200 -8.49 28.58 -58.30
N GLU A 201 -7.63 29.57 -58.51
CA GLU A 201 -7.47 30.70 -57.59
C GLU A 201 -8.49 31.80 -57.88
N LEU A 202 -9.31 32.15 -56.89
CA LEU A 202 -10.23 33.30 -56.96
C LEU A 202 -9.46 34.61 -57.10
N THR A 203 -10.08 35.61 -57.71
CA THR A 203 -9.48 36.92 -57.97
C THR A 203 -10.14 38.02 -57.13
N THR A 204 -9.55 39.22 -57.09
CA THR A 204 -10.19 40.34 -56.38
C THR A 204 -11.42 40.91 -57.10
N ASP A 205 -11.66 40.50 -58.34
CA ASP A 205 -12.85 40.85 -59.12
C ASP A 205 -13.98 39.84 -58.84
N THR A 206 -15.17 40.05 -59.40
CA THR A 206 -16.24 39.06 -59.30
C THR A 206 -15.93 37.86 -60.18
N ASP A 207 -15.88 36.67 -59.58
CA ASP A 207 -15.61 35.42 -60.28
C ASP A 207 -16.90 34.69 -60.68
N ASN A 208 -16.87 34.01 -61.83
CA ASN A 208 -17.93 33.13 -62.31
C ASN A 208 -17.30 31.84 -62.82
N TYR A 209 -17.04 30.93 -61.88
CA TYR A 209 -16.35 29.66 -62.09
C TYR A 209 -17.36 28.51 -62.20
N THR A 210 -17.09 27.61 -63.13
CA THR A 210 -17.75 26.30 -63.21
C THR A 210 -16.66 25.27 -63.42
N GLY A 211 -16.60 24.32 -62.51
CA GLY A 211 -15.61 23.26 -62.46
C GLY A 211 -15.81 22.15 -63.49
N THR A 212 -15.08 21.07 -63.28
CA THR A 212 -15.07 19.88 -64.13
C THR A 212 -15.98 18.77 -63.56
N ASP A 213 -15.92 17.57 -64.14
CA ASP A 213 -16.62 16.38 -63.57
C ASP A 213 -15.64 15.57 -62.66
N LEU A 214 -14.52 16.19 -62.27
CA LEU A 214 -13.44 15.66 -61.43
C LEU A 214 -13.28 16.55 -60.19
N ASN A 215 -12.56 16.08 -59.18
CA ASN A 215 -12.40 16.71 -57.87
C ASN A 215 -11.56 18.00 -57.96
N ASP A 216 -12.20 19.13 -58.19
CA ASP A 216 -11.55 20.43 -58.33
C ASP A 216 -11.18 21.04 -56.95
N THR A 217 -10.16 21.89 -56.94
CA THR A 217 -9.77 22.70 -55.77
C THR A 217 -9.89 24.19 -56.06
N ILE A 218 -10.72 24.90 -55.31
CA ILE A 218 -10.91 26.35 -55.42
C ILE A 218 -10.23 27.02 -54.24
N GLU A 219 -9.41 28.05 -54.47
CA GLU A 219 -8.68 28.76 -53.41
C GLU A 219 -9.11 30.23 -53.31
N GLY A 220 -9.35 30.69 -52.08
CA GLY A 220 -9.82 32.04 -51.79
C GLY A 220 -9.29 32.65 -50.50
N VAL A 221 -9.42 33.98 -50.40
CA VAL A 221 -9.07 34.75 -49.20
C VAL A 221 -10.25 35.64 -48.84
N SER A 222 -10.76 35.50 -47.61
CA SER A 222 -11.71 36.45 -47.03
C SER A 222 -10.95 37.55 -46.30
N SER A 223 -11.07 38.80 -46.79
CA SER A 223 -10.37 39.93 -46.18
C SER A 223 -11.20 41.22 -46.14
N ALA A 224 -11.02 41.99 -45.07
CA ALA A 224 -11.55 43.35 -44.97
C ALA A 224 -10.83 44.30 -45.96
N LEU A 225 -9.62 43.93 -46.41
CA LEU A 225 -8.86 44.67 -47.42
C LEU A 225 -9.28 44.22 -48.81
N SER A 226 -9.90 45.12 -49.58
CA SER A 226 -10.34 44.81 -50.95
C SER A 226 -9.21 44.40 -51.90
N SER A 227 -7.95 44.72 -51.58
CA SER A 227 -6.78 44.33 -52.37
C SER A 227 -6.30 42.91 -52.11
N ALA A 228 -6.78 42.27 -51.03
CA ALA A 228 -6.43 40.90 -50.64
C ALA A 228 -7.65 39.97 -50.62
N ARG A 229 -8.87 40.51 -50.63
CA ARG A 229 -10.10 39.73 -50.68
C ARG A 229 -10.30 39.16 -52.08
N THR A 230 -10.21 37.85 -52.19
CA THR A 230 -10.53 37.13 -53.43
C THR A 230 -11.86 36.39 -53.33
N LEU A 231 -12.30 35.98 -52.14
CA LEU A 231 -13.68 35.52 -51.95
C LEU A 231 -14.61 36.72 -51.72
N ASN A 232 -15.43 37.05 -52.71
CA ASN A 232 -16.38 38.15 -52.71
C ASN A 232 -17.84 37.64 -52.59
N PRO A 233 -18.74 38.38 -51.90
CA PRO A 233 -20.17 38.02 -51.80
C PRO A 233 -20.94 37.92 -53.13
N THR A 234 -20.33 38.33 -54.25
CA THR A 234 -20.90 38.31 -55.59
C THR A 234 -20.43 37.13 -56.45
N ASP A 235 -19.46 36.34 -55.97
CA ASP A 235 -18.87 35.27 -56.77
C ASP A 235 -19.85 34.13 -56.99
N GLN A 236 -19.78 33.54 -58.18
CA GLN A 236 -20.62 32.42 -58.59
C GLN A 236 -19.72 31.23 -58.82
N ILE A 237 -19.74 30.29 -57.87
CA ILE A 237 -18.87 29.13 -57.84
C ILE A 237 -19.74 27.87 -57.92
N ASP A 238 -19.48 27.03 -58.91
CA ASP A 238 -20.13 25.76 -59.20
C ASP A 238 -19.03 24.72 -59.41
N GLY A 239 -18.78 23.79 -58.49
CA GLY A 239 -17.74 22.76 -58.70
C GLY A 239 -18.11 21.74 -59.80
N ALA A 240 -19.40 21.69 -60.13
CA ALA A 240 -20.00 20.80 -61.12
C ALA A 240 -20.14 19.35 -60.65
N GLY A 241 -19.21 18.44 -60.96
CA GLY A 241 -19.28 17.05 -60.53
C GLY A 241 -17.92 16.54 -60.06
N GLY A 242 -17.92 15.51 -59.22
CA GLY A 242 -16.72 15.14 -58.46
C GLY A 242 -16.91 15.56 -56.99
N ASP A 243 -15.87 15.35 -56.19
CA ASP A 243 -15.80 15.78 -54.80
C ASP A 243 -14.93 17.04 -54.71
N ASP A 244 -15.55 18.20 -54.89
CA ASP A 244 -14.85 19.47 -55.02
C ASP A 244 -14.55 20.11 -53.66
N THR A 245 -13.42 20.81 -53.56
CA THR A 245 -12.96 21.47 -52.33
C THR A 245 -12.79 22.97 -52.50
N LEU A 246 -13.40 23.78 -51.63
CA LEU A 246 -13.10 25.22 -51.48
C LEU A 246 -12.20 25.44 -50.25
N LYS A 247 -11.00 25.99 -50.45
CA LYS A 247 -10.07 26.39 -49.39
C LYS A 247 -10.08 27.91 -49.21
N VAL A 248 -10.30 28.38 -47.98
CA VAL A 248 -10.40 29.82 -47.67
C VAL A 248 -9.47 30.21 -46.52
N ASP A 249 -8.53 31.13 -46.78
CA ASP A 249 -7.80 31.87 -45.74
C ASP A 249 -8.71 32.99 -45.15
N LEU A 250 -9.17 32.79 -43.92
CA LEU A 250 -10.08 33.68 -43.20
C LEU A 250 -9.35 34.81 -42.47
N GLN A 251 -8.82 35.77 -43.21
CA GLN A 251 -8.25 36.98 -42.61
C GLN A 251 -9.32 37.89 -41.97
N SER A 252 -10.59 37.80 -42.38
CA SER A 252 -11.76 38.44 -41.77
C SER A 252 -13.03 37.60 -41.91
N SER A 253 -14.04 37.81 -41.06
CA SER A 253 -15.33 37.10 -41.16
C SER A 253 -16.01 37.31 -42.53
N PHE A 254 -16.56 36.24 -43.10
CA PHE A 254 -17.32 36.25 -44.34
C PHE A 254 -18.82 36.30 -44.07
N THR A 255 -19.49 37.36 -44.56
CA THR A 255 -20.92 37.60 -44.25
C THR A 255 -21.90 36.81 -45.14
N GLY A 256 -21.39 35.92 -46.00
CA GLY A 256 -22.16 35.13 -46.93
C GLY A 256 -22.41 35.81 -48.27
N PHE A 257 -22.93 35.06 -49.24
CA PHE A 257 -23.23 35.54 -50.57
C PHE A 257 -24.49 36.43 -50.60
N THR A 258 -24.46 37.46 -51.44
CA THR A 258 -25.60 38.36 -51.67
C THR A 258 -26.25 38.13 -53.03
N ASP A 259 -25.46 38.29 -54.10
CA ASP A 259 -25.85 38.08 -55.50
C ASP A 259 -25.08 36.89 -56.13
N GLY A 260 -24.11 36.35 -55.39
CA GLY A 260 -23.33 35.15 -55.72
C GLY A 260 -23.89 33.86 -55.11
N TYR A 261 -23.17 32.76 -55.27
CA TYR A 261 -23.47 31.46 -54.68
C TYR A 261 -22.25 30.51 -54.68
N LEU A 262 -22.33 29.48 -53.83
CA LEU A 262 -21.48 28.29 -53.87
C LEU A 262 -22.40 27.07 -53.99
N LYS A 263 -22.19 26.20 -54.98
CA LYS A 263 -22.94 24.96 -55.13
C LYS A 263 -22.08 23.84 -55.73
N ASN A 264 -22.47 22.59 -55.50
CA ASN A 264 -21.72 21.41 -55.95
C ASN A 264 -20.24 21.55 -55.54
N VAL A 265 -20.03 21.80 -54.26
CA VAL A 265 -18.69 21.83 -53.65
C VAL A 265 -18.86 21.12 -52.33
N GLU A 266 -18.34 19.91 -52.26
CA GLU A 266 -18.64 18.93 -51.23
C GLU A 266 -17.85 19.25 -49.95
N THR A 267 -16.64 19.80 -50.07
CA THR A 267 -15.80 20.18 -48.93
C THR A 267 -15.49 21.68 -48.89
N VAL A 268 -15.67 22.32 -47.74
CA VAL A 268 -15.25 23.70 -47.48
C VAL A 268 -14.25 23.73 -46.34
N GLU A 269 -12.99 24.04 -46.66
CA GLU A 269 -11.90 24.21 -45.70
C GLU A 269 -11.67 25.69 -45.39
N LEU A 270 -11.74 26.04 -44.10
CA LEU A 270 -11.63 27.39 -43.58
C LEU A 270 -10.46 27.48 -42.62
N THR A 271 -9.47 28.32 -42.93
CA THR A 271 -8.26 28.45 -42.11
C THR A 271 -8.16 29.84 -41.50
N ASN A 272 -8.16 29.91 -40.16
CA ASN A 272 -7.87 31.10 -39.38
C ASN A 272 -6.54 30.92 -38.62
N SER A 273 -5.45 31.42 -39.19
CA SER A 273 -4.14 31.40 -38.50
C SER A 273 -3.97 32.53 -37.46
N GLY A 274 -5.00 33.35 -37.23
CA GLY A 274 -4.98 34.46 -36.28
C GLY A 274 -5.59 34.10 -34.92
N THR A 275 -5.32 34.92 -33.91
CA THR A 275 -5.82 34.72 -32.53
C THR A 275 -7.18 35.37 -32.24
N ILE A 276 -7.87 35.83 -33.29
CA ILE A 276 -9.19 36.46 -33.15
C ILE A 276 -10.14 35.54 -33.89
N GLY A 277 -11.22 35.08 -33.25
CA GLY A 277 -12.24 34.26 -33.89
C GLY A 277 -12.81 34.87 -35.17
N ARG A 278 -13.27 34.01 -36.07
CA ARG A 278 -13.84 34.37 -37.38
C ARG A 278 -15.17 33.70 -37.60
N ASP A 279 -16.07 34.38 -38.30
CA ASP A 279 -17.36 33.81 -38.70
C ASP A 279 -17.38 33.56 -40.21
N PHE A 280 -17.93 32.44 -40.62
CA PHE A 280 -18.26 32.17 -42.01
C PHE A 280 -19.77 31.91 -42.13
N SER A 281 -20.45 32.79 -42.88
CA SER A 281 -21.87 32.62 -43.19
C SER A 281 -22.05 31.81 -44.46
N ALA A 282 -22.64 30.62 -44.34
CA ALA A 282 -23.02 29.72 -45.44
C ALA A 282 -24.26 30.21 -46.21
N LYS A 283 -24.65 31.48 -46.07
CA LYS A 283 -25.76 32.05 -46.83
C LYS A 283 -25.43 32.02 -48.33
N GLY A 284 -26.27 31.34 -49.11
CA GLY A 284 -26.08 31.15 -50.55
C GLY A 284 -25.18 29.98 -50.91
N VAL A 285 -24.86 29.12 -49.94
CA VAL A 285 -24.13 27.86 -50.10
C VAL A 285 -25.11 26.69 -50.11
N THR A 286 -24.93 25.73 -51.03
CA THR A 286 -25.74 24.50 -51.11
C THR A 286 -24.89 23.30 -51.53
N GLY A 287 -25.15 22.12 -51.00
CA GLY A 287 -24.47 20.89 -51.43
C GLY A 287 -23.10 20.65 -50.79
N VAL A 288 -22.75 21.38 -49.73
CA VAL A 288 -21.56 21.07 -48.91
C VAL A 288 -21.89 19.90 -47.99
N GLU A 289 -21.04 18.89 -48.00
CA GLU A 289 -21.13 17.69 -47.16
C GLU A 289 -20.16 17.76 -45.98
N SER A 290 -19.05 18.49 -46.10
CA SER A 290 -18.01 18.62 -45.08
C SER A 290 -17.51 20.06 -44.92
N TYR A 291 -17.47 20.56 -43.70
CA TYR A 291 -16.77 21.79 -43.34
C TYR A 291 -15.56 21.46 -42.47
N VAL A 292 -14.37 21.92 -42.85
CA VAL A 292 -13.13 21.76 -42.07
C VAL A 292 -12.71 23.11 -41.54
N LEU A 293 -12.71 23.29 -40.22
CA LEU A 293 -12.42 24.53 -39.53
C LEU A 293 -11.05 24.43 -38.85
N ASN A 294 -10.06 25.12 -39.39
CA ASN A 294 -8.70 25.17 -38.84
C ASN A 294 -8.50 26.47 -38.03
N GLY A 295 -8.32 26.35 -36.72
CA GLY A 295 -8.28 27.46 -35.77
C GLY A 295 -9.67 28.02 -35.44
N ASP A 296 -9.72 29.16 -34.75
CA ASP A 296 -10.97 29.69 -34.18
C ASP A 296 -11.97 30.18 -35.25
N VAL A 297 -12.94 29.34 -35.63
CA VAL A 297 -13.95 29.64 -36.67
C VAL A 297 -15.35 29.17 -36.26
N SER A 298 -16.35 30.03 -36.47
CA SER A 298 -17.79 29.75 -36.28
C SER A 298 -18.54 29.78 -37.61
N LEU A 299 -19.65 29.03 -37.70
CA LEU A 299 -20.50 28.92 -38.88
C LEU A 299 -21.87 29.55 -38.62
N THR A 300 -22.46 30.19 -39.64
CA THR A 300 -23.84 30.68 -39.57
C THR A 300 -24.60 30.45 -40.88
N ASN A 301 -25.93 30.42 -40.81
CA ASN A 301 -26.82 30.24 -41.97
C ASN A 301 -26.60 28.93 -42.75
N LEU A 302 -26.20 27.84 -42.08
CA LEU A 302 -26.13 26.52 -42.69
C LEU A 302 -27.50 26.11 -43.25
N ALA A 303 -27.50 25.53 -44.45
CA ALA A 303 -28.73 25.21 -45.17
C ALA A 303 -29.38 23.88 -44.74
N ALA A 304 -28.61 23.01 -44.08
CA ALA A 304 -29.00 21.69 -43.61
C ALA A 304 -28.12 21.28 -42.42
N THR A 305 -28.48 20.19 -41.74
CA THR A 305 -27.76 19.65 -40.57
C THR A 305 -26.91 18.41 -40.88
N ASP A 306 -26.99 17.91 -42.11
CA ASP A 306 -26.32 16.68 -42.57
C ASP A 306 -24.83 16.86 -42.86
N ALA A 307 -24.38 18.09 -43.06
CA ALA A 307 -22.96 18.38 -43.21
C ALA A 307 -22.16 18.00 -41.96
N SER A 308 -21.08 17.25 -42.14
CA SER A 308 -20.10 17.00 -41.09
C SER A 308 -19.24 18.25 -40.88
N ILE A 309 -18.96 18.60 -39.63
CA ILE A 309 -18.11 19.77 -39.32
C ILE A 309 -16.92 19.27 -38.50
N THR A 310 -15.71 19.52 -38.99
CA THR A 310 -14.46 19.17 -38.32
C THR A 310 -13.84 20.41 -37.71
N LEU A 311 -13.50 20.37 -36.43
CA LEU A 311 -12.85 21.42 -35.65
C LEU A 311 -11.40 21.01 -35.37
N ASN A 312 -10.44 21.69 -35.98
CA ASN A 312 -9.01 21.46 -35.81
C ASN A 312 -8.39 22.60 -35.01
N GLY A 313 -7.98 22.33 -33.76
CA GLY A 313 -7.26 23.28 -32.93
C GLY A 313 -8.08 24.50 -32.48
N GLN A 314 -9.41 24.37 -32.41
CA GLN A 314 -10.31 25.42 -31.89
C GLN A 314 -10.01 25.68 -30.41
N GLN A 315 -9.79 26.93 -30.03
CA GLN A 315 -9.45 27.34 -28.66
C GLN A 315 -10.47 28.32 -28.05
N GLU A 316 -11.26 29.00 -28.85
CA GLU A 316 -12.38 29.85 -28.40
C GLU A 316 -13.73 29.17 -28.68
N ASP A 317 -14.81 29.67 -28.05
CA ASP A 317 -16.17 29.15 -28.23
C ASP A 317 -16.60 29.11 -29.70
N VAL A 318 -17.34 28.08 -30.08
CA VAL A 318 -17.79 27.85 -31.45
C VAL A 318 -19.30 27.86 -31.54
N GLU A 319 -19.83 28.60 -32.52
CA GLU A 319 -21.25 28.64 -32.85
C GLU A 319 -21.48 27.99 -34.21
N ILE A 320 -22.36 27.01 -34.28
CA ILE A 320 -22.85 26.36 -35.50
C ILE A 320 -24.30 26.76 -35.71
N GLY A 321 -24.50 27.86 -36.44
CA GLY A 321 -25.79 28.47 -36.69
C GLY A 321 -26.47 27.99 -37.98
N PHE A 322 -27.74 27.60 -37.88
CA PHE A 322 -28.55 27.17 -39.01
C PHE A 322 -29.44 28.28 -39.56
N ALA A 323 -29.81 28.18 -40.85
CA ALA A 323 -30.81 29.04 -41.44
C ALA A 323 -32.21 28.79 -40.82
N ALA A 324 -33.08 29.80 -40.88
CA ALA A 324 -34.41 29.70 -40.26
C ALA A 324 -35.21 28.49 -40.76
N LYS A 325 -35.79 27.73 -39.80
CA LYS A 325 -36.59 26.51 -39.99
C LYS A 325 -35.83 25.25 -40.40
N VAL A 326 -34.50 25.29 -40.48
CA VAL A 326 -33.70 24.08 -40.73
C VAL A 326 -33.82 23.13 -39.54
N THR A 327 -33.78 23.66 -38.32
CA THR A 327 -33.86 22.91 -37.05
C THR A 327 -35.24 23.01 -36.37
N ASP A 328 -36.32 23.18 -37.14
CA ASP A 328 -37.72 23.17 -36.62
C ASP A 328 -38.23 21.73 -36.38
N GLY A 329 -37.42 20.72 -36.69
CA GLY A 329 -37.73 19.30 -36.59
C GLY A 329 -37.78 18.80 -35.15
N THR A 330 -37.85 17.49 -34.98
CA THR A 330 -37.78 16.85 -33.65
C THR A 330 -36.74 15.74 -33.58
N THR A 331 -35.93 15.63 -34.63
CA THR A 331 -34.92 14.58 -34.86
C THR A 331 -33.71 15.17 -35.57
N ASP A 332 -33.48 16.48 -35.41
CA ASP A 332 -32.38 17.16 -36.08
C ASP A 332 -31.06 16.70 -35.44
N ALA A 333 -30.10 16.29 -36.28
CA ALA A 333 -28.84 15.73 -35.82
C ALA A 333 -27.68 16.48 -36.47
N LEU A 334 -26.59 16.65 -35.73
CA LEU A 334 -25.36 17.31 -36.17
C LEU A 334 -24.15 16.45 -35.82
N THR A 335 -23.18 16.38 -36.73
CA THR A 335 -21.91 15.70 -36.51
C THR A 335 -20.77 16.71 -36.40
N LEU A 336 -20.10 16.75 -35.24
CA LEU A 336 -18.91 17.55 -34.97
C LEU A 336 -17.71 16.64 -34.73
N ASN A 337 -16.69 16.69 -35.58
CA ASN A 337 -15.43 16.01 -35.36
C ASN A 337 -14.46 16.96 -34.63
N LEU A 338 -13.93 16.54 -33.51
CA LEU A 338 -13.05 17.31 -32.63
C LEU A 338 -11.62 16.80 -32.78
N ASN A 339 -10.68 17.71 -33.02
CA ASN A 339 -9.25 17.42 -33.11
C ASN A 339 -8.43 18.52 -32.41
N GLY A 340 -8.01 18.26 -31.16
CA GLY A 340 -7.24 19.22 -30.39
C GLY A 340 -8.05 20.46 -29.98
N VAL A 341 -9.34 20.27 -29.66
CA VAL A 341 -10.25 21.34 -29.26
C VAL A 341 -10.10 21.64 -27.76
N GLY A 342 -9.95 22.92 -27.42
CA GLY A 342 -9.71 23.37 -26.05
C GLY A 342 -8.31 23.04 -25.53
N THR A 343 -8.11 23.25 -24.24
CA THR A 343 -6.83 23.00 -23.54
C THR A 343 -7.08 22.13 -22.32
N ALA A 344 -6.37 21.00 -22.24
CA ALA A 344 -6.38 20.14 -21.05
C ALA A 344 -5.48 20.70 -19.95
N GLU A 345 -5.81 20.37 -18.70
CA GLU A 345 -4.95 20.66 -17.56
C GLU A 345 -3.65 19.85 -17.65
N ASP A 346 -2.49 20.49 -17.51
CA ASP A 346 -1.22 19.79 -17.34
C ASP A 346 -0.95 19.51 -15.86
N ALA A 347 -1.17 18.27 -15.45
CA ALA A 347 -0.91 17.80 -14.09
C ALA A 347 0.57 17.92 -13.67
N ALA A 348 1.51 18.14 -14.60
CA ALA A 348 2.93 18.38 -14.29
C ALA A 348 3.21 19.82 -13.82
N THR A 349 2.24 20.73 -13.95
CA THR A 349 2.38 22.13 -13.52
C THR A 349 1.41 22.46 -12.39
N THR A 350 1.62 23.62 -11.75
CA THR A 350 0.68 24.18 -10.77
C THR A 350 -0.19 25.28 -11.36
N ALA A 351 -0.09 25.52 -12.67
CA ALA A 351 -0.86 26.55 -13.35
C ALA A 351 -2.16 25.92 -13.86
N THR A 352 -3.30 26.56 -13.56
CA THR A 352 -4.57 26.15 -14.18
C THR A 352 -4.56 26.53 -15.65
N GLU A 353 -4.56 25.52 -16.49
CA GLU A 353 -4.46 25.60 -17.94
C GLU A 353 -5.72 25.08 -18.63
N LEU A 354 -6.57 24.35 -17.89
CA LEU A 354 -7.86 23.87 -18.37
C LEU A 354 -8.69 25.00 -18.97
N LYS A 355 -8.90 24.92 -20.28
CA LYS A 355 -9.79 25.81 -21.02
C LYS A 355 -10.76 24.96 -21.82
N ARG A 356 -12.04 25.02 -21.44
CA ARG A 356 -13.13 24.40 -22.19
C ARG A 356 -13.55 25.31 -23.33
N VAL A 357 -13.89 24.70 -24.46
CA VAL A 357 -14.52 25.38 -25.60
C VAL A 357 -16.01 25.08 -25.58
N ASP A 358 -16.84 26.13 -25.57
CA ASP A 358 -18.29 25.97 -25.61
C ASP A 358 -18.75 25.57 -27.02
N LEU A 359 -19.53 24.49 -27.11
CA LEU A 359 -20.09 23.98 -28.36
C LEU A 359 -21.58 24.39 -28.50
N THR A 360 -21.85 25.45 -29.27
CA THR A 360 -23.22 25.97 -29.47
C THR A 360 -23.81 25.55 -30.83
N ALA A 361 -25.00 24.92 -30.83
CA ALA A 361 -25.67 24.47 -32.06
C ALA A 361 -27.21 24.44 -31.97
N ASP A 362 -27.85 25.58 -31.65
CA ASP A 362 -29.29 25.67 -31.34
C ASP A 362 -30.25 24.87 -32.25
N GLY A 363 -31.14 24.10 -31.61
CA GLY A 363 -32.23 23.36 -32.26
C GLY A 363 -31.86 21.94 -32.69
N ILE A 364 -30.64 21.48 -32.40
CA ILE A 364 -30.23 20.10 -32.64
C ILE A 364 -30.72 19.19 -31.51
N GLU A 365 -31.29 18.03 -31.84
CA GLU A 365 -31.70 16.99 -30.90
C GLU A 365 -30.63 15.95 -30.59
N THR A 366 -29.79 15.61 -31.56
CA THR A 366 -28.72 14.61 -31.41
C THR A 366 -27.40 15.19 -31.87
N LEU A 367 -26.45 15.31 -30.95
CA LEU A 367 -25.10 15.75 -31.24
C LEU A 367 -24.17 14.53 -31.32
N ASN A 368 -23.63 14.26 -32.50
CA ASN A 368 -22.62 13.23 -32.71
C ASN A 368 -21.24 13.88 -32.65
N LEU A 369 -20.34 13.35 -31.82
CA LEU A 369 -18.98 13.82 -31.64
C LEU A 369 -18.00 12.78 -32.20
N GLY A 370 -17.24 13.15 -33.22
CA GLY A 370 -16.05 12.40 -33.63
C GLY A 370 -14.87 12.85 -32.78
N VAL A 371 -14.16 11.96 -32.09
CA VAL A 371 -13.11 12.34 -31.13
C VAL A 371 -11.75 11.89 -31.65
N SER A 372 -10.87 12.84 -31.91
CA SER A 372 -9.46 12.62 -32.28
C SER A 372 -8.54 13.57 -31.50
N GLY A 373 -7.32 13.14 -31.17
CA GLY A 373 -6.45 13.92 -30.28
C GLY A 373 -7.09 14.16 -28.90
N THR A 374 -6.61 15.19 -28.18
CA THR A 374 -7.15 15.55 -26.85
C THR A 374 -8.17 16.67 -26.97
N ASN A 375 -9.38 16.47 -26.46
CA ASN A 375 -10.45 17.46 -26.55
C ASN A 375 -11.02 17.80 -25.18
N VAL A 376 -11.22 19.09 -24.94
CA VAL A 376 -11.79 19.65 -23.72
C VAL A 376 -12.89 20.63 -24.08
N VAL A 377 -14.13 20.23 -23.82
CA VAL A 377 -15.32 20.94 -24.31
C VAL A 377 -16.33 21.17 -23.21
N ASP A 378 -17.09 22.24 -23.36
CA ASP A 378 -18.38 22.39 -22.71
C ASP A 378 -19.45 22.07 -23.75
N VAL A 379 -20.22 21.04 -23.44
CA VAL A 379 -21.35 20.61 -24.24
C VAL A 379 -22.59 21.29 -23.66
N ASP A 380 -22.64 22.62 -23.79
CA ASP A 380 -23.82 23.46 -23.53
C ASP A 380 -24.89 23.24 -24.62
N ALA A 381 -25.10 21.98 -25.00
CA ALA A 381 -25.73 21.65 -26.25
C ALA A 381 -27.17 22.16 -26.27
N ALA A 382 -27.40 23.30 -26.94
CA ALA A 382 -28.34 23.47 -28.04
C ALA A 382 -29.82 23.03 -27.84
N ASN A 383 -30.23 22.71 -26.61
CA ASN A 383 -31.37 21.84 -26.28
C ASN A 383 -31.28 20.39 -26.83
N ALA A 384 -30.06 19.85 -27.01
CA ALA A 384 -29.90 18.45 -27.43
C ALA A 384 -30.48 17.48 -26.40
N LYS A 385 -31.04 16.37 -26.91
CA LYS A 385 -31.63 15.29 -26.09
C LYS A 385 -30.67 14.12 -25.95
N ALA A 386 -29.74 13.94 -26.88
CA ALA A 386 -28.75 12.89 -26.86
C ALA A 386 -27.40 13.42 -27.36
N VAL A 387 -26.32 12.98 -26.72
CA VAL A 387 -24.94 13.19 -27.16
C VAL A 387 -24.30 11.84 -27.36
N ILE A 388 -23.74 11.60 -28.54
CA ILE A 388 -23.09 10.34 -28.92
C ILE A 388 -21.65 10.67 -29.30
N ALA A 389 -20.66 9.95 -28.76
CA ALA A 389 -19.26 10.17 -29.07
C ALA A 389 -18.57 8.88 -29.55
N THR A 390 -17.72 9.00 -30.57
CA THR A 390 -16.96 7.90 -31.16
C THR A 390 -15.57 8.35 -31.61
N GLY A 391 -14.56 7.49 -31.54
CA GLY A 391 -13.22 7.76 -32.08
C GLY A 391 -12.07 7.38 -31.14
N GLU A 392 -10.84 7.62 -31.58
CA GLU A 392 -9.64 7.15 -30.88
C GLU A 392 -9.06 8.16 -29.87
N GLY A 393 -9.58 9.39 -29.83
CA GLY A 393 -9.05 10.48 -28.99
C GLY A 393 -9.53 10.47 -27.53
N LEU A 394 -9.05 11.47 -26.76
CA LEU A 394 -9.49 11.76 -25.38
C LEU A 394 -10.62 12.79 -25.39
N LEU A 395 -11.62 12.60 -24.52
CA LEU A 395 -12.75 13.52 -24.38
C LEU A 395 -12.94 13.95 -22.92
N ASN A 396 -12.82 15.24 -22.65
CA ASN A 396 -13.22 15.85 -21.38
C ASN A 396 -14.39 16.80 -21.62
N ALA A 397 -15.61 16.35 -21.33
CA ALA A 397 -16.85 17.09 -21.54
C ALA A 397 -17.48 17.52 -20.22
N THR A 398 -17.95 18.76 -20.14
CA THR A 398 -18.92 19.19 -19.11
C THR A 398 -20.27 19.45 -19.78
N PHE A 399 -21.34 19.40 -18.99
CA PHE A 399 -22.71 19.62 -19.44
C PHE A 399 -23.42 20.64 -18.55
N ASP A 400 -22.67 21.57 -17.97
CA ASP A 400 -23.16 22.54 -17.00
C ASP A 400 -24.40 23.27 -17.56
N GLU A 401 -25.49 23.31 -16.79
CA GLU A 401 -26.78 23.93 -17.15
C GLU A 401 -27.61 23.27 -18.28
N SER A 402 -27.19 22.12 -18.83
CA SER A 402 -27.90 21.44 -19.91
C SER A 402 -29.12 20.62 -19.45
N SER A 403 -30.27 21.27 -19.24
CA SER A 403 -31.49 20.59 -18.73
C SER A 403 -32.19 19.61 -19.71
N ALA A 404 -31.75 19.53 -20.97
CA ALA A 404 -32.45 18.79 -22.03
C ALA A 404 -31.86 17.39 -22.31
N VAL A 405 -30.58 17.18 -22.00
CA VAL A 405 -29.86 15.95 -22.32
C VAL A 405 -30.42 14.79 -21.50
N LYS A 406 -30.75 13.69 -22.19
CA LYS A 406 -31.29 12.46 -21.61
C LYS A 406 -30.33 11.28 -21.68
N SER A 407 -29.43 11.31 -22.65
CA SER A 407 -28.46 10.25 -22.90
C SER A 407 -27.12 10.84 -23.28
N VAL A 408 -26.07 10.38 -22.62
CA VAL A 408 -24.67 10.55 -23.03
C VAL A 408 -24.14 9.16 -23.36
N ASP A 409 -23.70 8.94 -24.59
CA ASP A 409 -23.18 7.65 -25.05
C ASP A 409 -21.84 7.82 -25.75
N ALA A 410 -20.76 7.66 -24.99
CA ALA A 410 -19.39 7.68 -25.48
C ALA A 410 -18.79 6.27 -25.61
N SER A 411 -19.62 5.23 -25.69
CA SER A 411 -19.17 3.82 -25.78
C SER A 411 -18.36 3.48 -27.02
N GLY A 412 -18.37 4.35 -28.04
CA GLY A 412 -17.53 4.22 -29.22
C GLY A 412 -16.18 4.96 -29.12
N VAL A 413 -15.83 5.52 -27.96
CA VAL A 413 -14.54 6.21 -27.75
C VAL A 413 -13.52 5.21 -27.20
N ALA A 414 -12.37 5.07 -27.85
CA ALA A 414 -11.30 4.18 -27.40
C ALA A 414 -10.37 4.83 -26.35
N GLY A 415 -10.20 6.16 -26.40
CA GLY A 415 -9.47 6.92 -25.39
C GLY A 415 -10.30 7.16 -24.12
N GLY A 416 -9.65 7.66 -23.06
CA GLY A 416 -10.30 8.05 -21.82
C GLY A 416 -11.32 9.20 -21.98
N VAL A 417 -12.46 9.02 -21.30
CA VAL A 417 -13.62 9.90 -21.28
C VAL A 417 -13.84 10.42 -19.86
N SER A 418 -13.81 11.74 -19.70
CA SER A 418 -14.19 12.42 -18.46
C SER A 418 -15.44 13.25 -18.69
N VAL A 419 -16.53 12.94 -17.99
CA VAL A 419 -17.80 13.66 -18.09
C VAL A 419 -18.20 14.28 -16.75
N ASN A 420 -18.53 15.57 -16.76
CA ASN A 420 -19.15 16.26 -15.63
C ASN A 420 -20.62 16.55 -15.93
N LEU A 421 -21.51 15.93 -15.17
CA LEU A 421 -22.96 15.85 -15.44
C LEU A 421 -23.78 16.87 -14.65
N ASN A 422 -23.13 17.87 -14.06
CA ASN A 422 -23.77 18.90 -13.25
C ASN A 422 -25.00 19.51 -13.93
N GLY A 423 -26.17 19.39 -13.30
CA GLY A 423 -27.43 19.93 -13.78
C GLY A 423 -28.21 19.04 -14.75
N LEU A 424 -27.75 17.81 -15.05
CA LEU A 424 -28.39 16.89 -16.01
C LEU A 424 -29.57 16.08 -15.46
N ALA A 425 -30.43 16.62 -14.59
CA ALA A 425 -31.46 15.85 -13.85
C ALA A 425 -32.44 15.00 -14.70
N ALA A 426 -32.48 15.21 -16.03
CA ALA A 426 -33.26 14.42 -16.99
C ALA A 426 -32.51 13.21 -17.60
N ALA A 427 -31.20 13.10 -17.39
CA ALA A 427 -30.34 12.04 -17.92
C ALA A 427 -30.68 10.69 -17.30
N THR A 428 -30.99 9.73 -18.16
CA THR A 428 -31.35 8.36 -17.79
C THR A 428 -30.26 7.34 -18.12
N THR A 429 -29.31 7.71 -18.98
CA THR A 429 -28.26 6.82 -19.49
C THR A 429 -26.97 7.60 -19.69
N VAL A 430 -25.87 7.11 -19.12
CA VAL A 430 -24.51 7.62 -19.33
C VAL A 430 -23.61 6.43 -19.58
N LYS A 431 -22.96 6.40 -20.74
CA LYS A 431 -22.00 5.37 -21.12
C LYS A 431 -20.69 6.03 -21.50
N THR A 432 -19.59 5.53 -20.97
CA THR A 432 -18.24 5.92 -21.37
C THR A 432 -17.60 4.83 -22.23
N GLY A 433 -16.32 4.98 -22.56
CA GLY A 433 -15.59 4.28 -23.61
C GLY A 433 -14.78 3.07 -23.15
N ALA A 434 -13.68 2.78 -23.85
CA ALA A 434 -12.75 1.68 -23.54
C ALA A 434 -11.48 2.13 -22.79
N GLY A 435 -11.38 3.42 -22.47
CA GLY A 435 -10.30 4.01 -21.69
C GLY A 435 -10.60 4.01 -20.20
N ASN A 436 -9.69 4.56 -19.39
CA ASN A 436 -9.99 4.76 -17.97
C ASN A 436 -10.86 6.02 -17.82
N ASP A 437 -12.12 5.81 -17.50
CA ASP A 437 -13.11 6.87 -17.59
C ASP A 437 -13.49 7.45 -16.23
N THR A 438 -13.99 8.69 -16.24
CA THR A 438 -14.45 9.39 -15.04
C THR A 438 -15.81 10.03 -15.27
N ILE A 439 -16.78 9.66 -14.42
CA ILE A 439 -18.10 10.28 -14.36
C ILE A 439 -18.16 11.12 -13.08
N THR A 440 -18.50 12.40 -13.19
CA THR A 440 -18.72 13.29 -12.04
C THR A 440 -20.18 13.72 -12.00
N ALA A 441 -20.86 13.47 -10.88
CA ALA A 441 -22.27 13.80 -10.69
C ALA A 441 -22.62 14.03 -9.21
N ALA A 442 -23.58 14.90 -8.94
CA ALA A 442 -24.31 14.97 -7.68
C ALA A 442 -25.50 13.99 -7.67
N THR A 443 -26.06 13.72 -6.49
CA THR A 443 -27.22 12.84 -6.34
C THR A 443 -28.49 13.30 -7.07
N ASP A 444 -28.61 14.60 -7.37
CA ASP A 444 -29.73 15.20 -8.11
C ASP A 444 -29.42 15.54 -9.57
N ASP A 445 -28.20 15.26 -10.04
CA ASP A 445 -27.77 15.47 -11.43
C ASP A 445 -28.29 14.39 -12.38
N LEU A 446 -28.83 13.28 -11.87
CA LEU A 446 -29.24 12.15 -12.69
C LEU A 446 -30.68 11.72 -12.36
N ALA A 447 -31.36 11.14 -13.34
CA ALA A 447 -32.65 10.53 -13.10
C ALA A 447 -32.52 9.35 -12.12
N VAL A 448 -33.57 9.11 -11.34
CA VAL A 448 -33.61 7.98 -10.38
C VAL A 448 -33.44 6.65 -11.13
N ASN A 449 -32.44 5.85 -10.72
CA ASN A 449 -32.03 4.60 -11.40
C ASN A 449 -31.47 4.79 -12.81
N ALA A 450 -30.85 5.94 -13.11
CA ALA A 450 -30.07 6.10 -14.34
C ALA A 450 -29.10 4.92 -14.54
N GLU A 451 -28.93 4.52 -15.79
CA GLU A 451 -27.96 3.53 -16.23
C GLU A 451 -26.60 4.21 -16.36
N LEU A 452 -25.61 3.73 -15.62
CA LEU A 452 -24.22 4.14 -15.71
C LEU A 452 -23.38 2.93 -16.14
N ASP A 453 -22.63 3.09 -17.21
CA ASP A 453 -21.75 2.05 -17.77
C ASP A 453 -20.38 2.67 -18.07
N GLY A 454 -19.34 2.25 -17.35
CA GLY A 454 -17.99 2.76 -17.58
C GLY A 454 -17.32 2.19 -18.83
N GLY A 455 -17.82 1.06 -19.34
CA GLY A 455 -17.24 0.40 -20.51
C GLY A 455 -16.09 -0.54 -20.16
N ALA A 456 -14.93 -0.39 -20.81
CA ALA A 456 -13.74 -1.18 -20.50
C ALA A 456 -12.66 -0.26 -19.94
N GLY A 457 -11.82 -0.74 -19.03
CA GLY A 457 -10.84 0.11 -18.36
C GLY A 457 -11.01 -0.01 -16.86
N THR A 458 -10.40 0.92 -16.12
CA THR A 458 -10.70 1.12 -14.69
C THR A 458 -11.48 2.41 -14.54
N ASP A 459 -12.76 2.28 -14.23
CA ASP A 459 -13.70 3.39 -14.34
C ASP A 459 -14.11 3.93 -12.97
N ARG A 460 -14.36 5.24 -12.94
CA ARG A 460 -14.51 5.99 -11.69
C ARG A 460 -15.75 6.89 -11.69
N LEU A 461 -16.62 6.73 -10.69
CA LEU A 461 -17.72 7.64 -10.39
C LEU A 461 -17.35 8.54 -9.22
N VAL A 462 -17.28 9.86 -9.43
CA VAL A 462 -17.19 10.87 -8.38
C VAL A 462 -18.59 11.34 -8.04
N LEU A 463 -19.04 11.05 -6.81
CA LEU A 463 -20.39 11.33 -6.34
C LEU A 463 -20.39 12.41 -5.25
N SER A 464 -21.17 13.47 -5.43
CA SER A 464 -21.37 14.57 -4.48
C SER A 464 -22.84 14.74 -4.09
N GLY A 465 -23.15 15.68 -3.19
CA GLY A 465 -24.52 16.01 -2.78
C GLY A 465 -25.02 15.26 -1.54
N ASP A 466 -26.32 15.03 -1.43
CA ASP A 466 -26.96 14.35 -0.29
C ASP A 466 -28.14 13.45 -0.70
N GLY A 467 -28.68 12.67 0.25
CA GLY A 467 -29.83 11.80 0.01
C GLY A 467 -29.44 10.43 -0.58
N THR A 468 -30.34 9.79 -1.33
CA THR A 468 -30.13 8.40 -1.80
C THR A 468 -29.80 8.34 -3.29
N ALA A 469 -28.60 7.87 -3.61
CA ALA A 469 -28.21 7.45 -4.95
C ALA A 469 -28.46 5.94 -5.14
N GLN A 470 -29.19 5.57 -6.19
CA GLN A 470 -29.34 4.17 -6.61
C GLN A 470 -29.33 4.14 -8.13
N TYR A 471 -28.20 3.78 -8.71
CA TYR A 471 -28.02 3.66 -10.17
C TYR A 471 -28.11 2.20 -10.61
N THR A 472 -28.42 1.99 -11.89
CA THR A 472 -28.16 0.71 -12.56
C THR A 472 -26.74 0.79 -13.09
N MET A 473 -25.79 0.18 -12.39
CA MET A 473 -24.36 0.44 -12.59
C MET A 473 -23.61 -0.82 -12.99
N GLY A 474 -22.85 -0.75 -14.08
CA GLY A 474 -21.93 -1.79 -14.53
C GLY A 474 -20.60 -1.18 -14.98
N ASN A 475 -19.54 -1.99 -14.94
CA ASN A 475 -18.19 -1.59 -15.35
C ASN A 475 -17.75 -0.27 -14.73
N ILE A 476 -17.94 -0.11 -13.41
CA ILE A 476 -17.42 1.03 -12.65
C ILE A 476 -16.82 0.45 -11.38
N GLU A 477 -15.50 0.47 -11.31
CA GLU A 477 -14.74 -0.18 -10.25
C GLU A 477 -14.58 0.73 -9.03
N THR A 478 -14.55 2.06 -9.22
CA THR A 478 -14.32 3.03 -8.14
C THR A 478 -15.51 3.96 -7.94
N VAL A 479 -16.03 4.02 -6.70
CA VAL A 479 -16.93 5.09 -6.26
C VAL A 479 -16.18 6.04 -5.34
N ALA A 480 -15.89 7.23 -5.83
CA ALA A 480 -15.21 8.29 -5.10
C ALA A 480 -16.21 9.30 -4.51
N LEU A 481 -15.98 9.71 -3.28
CA LEU A 481 -16.79 10.66 -2.54
C LEU A 481 -16.26 12.07 -2.77
N GLY A 482 -17.06 12.91 -3.44
CA GLY A 482 -16.85 14.35 -3.55
C GLY A 482 -17.37 15.10 -2.32
N ALA A 483 -17.56 16.42 -2.48
CA ALA A 483 -18.12 17.25 -1.41
C ALA A 483 -19.59 16.91 -1.14
N LEU A 484 -19.93 16.55 0.09
CA LEU A 484 -21.32 16.27 0.47
C LEU A 484 -22.00 17.54 1.00
N THR A 485 -23.33 17.60 0.86
CA THR A 485 -24.16 18.69 1.43
C THR A 485 -25.00 18.23 2.63
N GLY A 486 -24.87 16.94 2.98
CA GLY A 486 -25.60 16.22 4.00
C GLY A 486 -25.30 14.72 3.90
N GLU A 487 -26.05 13.90 4.62
CA GLU A 487 -25.86 12.44 4.61
C GLU A 487 -26.17 11.85 3.22
N LEU A 488 -25.21 11.12 2.66
CA LEU A 488 -25.34 10.36 1.43
C LEU A 488 -25.67 8.90 1.75
N THR A 489 -26.54 8.29 0.96
CA THR A 489 -26.73 6.83 0.90
C THR A 489 -26.54 6.35 -0.53
N PHE A 490 -25.48 5.61 -0.78
CA PHE A 490 -25.28 4.87 -2.03
C PHE A 490 -25.84 3.45 -1.91
N SER A 491 -26.86 3.12 -2.70
CA SER A 491 -27.46 1.80 -2.76
C SER A 491 -26.88 1.00 -3.92
N ALA A 492 -26.03 0.02 -3.61
CA ALA A 492 -25.42 -0.90 -4.58
C ALA A 492 -26.40 -1.98 -5.09
N LYS A 493 -27.70 -1.86 -4.82
CA LYS A 493 -28.71 -2.87 -5.13
C LYS A 493 -28.76 -3.31 -6.59
N ASN A 494 -28.52 -2.38 -7.51
CA ASN A 494 -28.47 -2.62 -8.95
C ASN A 494 -27.08 -2.29 -9.53
N ALA A 495 -26.05 -2.31 -8.68
CA ALA A 495 -24.67 -2.09 -9.07
C ALA A 495 -23.89 -3.41 -9.08
N SER A 496 -22.93 -3.52 -9.99
CA SER A 496 -21.97 -4.62 -10.06
C SER A 496 -20.60 -4.09 -10.48
N GLY A 497 -19.54 -4.79 -10.10
CA GLY A 497 -18.16 -4.42 -10.48
C GLY A 497 -17.48 -3.45 -9.53
N ILE A 498 -18.15 -2.96 -8.47
CA ILE A 498 -17.50 -2.09 -7.48
C ILE A 498 -16.40 -2.86 -6.75
N GLU A 499 -15.20 -2.32 -6.78
CA GLU A 499 -14.00 -2.84 -6.11
C GLU A 499 -13.47 -1.86 -5.08
N THR A 500 -13.59 -0.55 -5.33
CA THR A 500 -13.02 0.52 -4.49
C THR A 500 -14.05 1.57 -4.09
N ILE A 501 -14.00 1.97 -2.81
CA ILE A 501 -14.63 3.20 -2.29
C ILE A 501 -13.50 4.17 -1.92
N GLU A 502 -13.53 5.38 -2.45
CA GLU A 502 -12.48 6.38 -2.27
C GLU A 502 -13.03 7.61 -1.52
N ALA A 503 -12.45 7.95 -0.38
CA ALA A 503 -12.64 9.24 0.28
C ALA A 503 -11.63 10.26 -0.28
N THR A 504 -12.13 11.24 -1.03
CA THR A 504 -11.26 12.29 -1.60
C THR A 504 -11.00 13.40 -0.58
N SER A 505 -10.11 14.34 -0.89
CA SER A 505 -9.88 15.53 -0.05
C SER A 505 -11.10 16.46 0.06
N ALA A 506 -12.14 16.23 -0.74
CA ALA A 506 -13.40 16.97 -0.64
C ALA A 506 -14.36 16.37 0.40
N PHE A 507 -14.08 15.17 0.91
CA PHE A 507 -14.88 14.46 1.91
C PHE A 507 -14.49 14.92 3.33
N ALA A 508 -15.24 15.91 3.83
CA ALA A 508 -14.91 16.67 5.04
C ALA A 508 -15.40 15.99 6.34
N ASP A 509 -14.96 16.52 7.48
CA ASP A 509 -15.25 16.02 8.84
C ASP A 509 -16.74 15.88 9.17
N THR A 510 -17.60 16.70 8.57
CA THR A 510 -19.06 16.63 8.77
C THR A 510 -19.79 15.70 7.81
N ASP A 511 -19.07 15.09 6.86
CA ASP A 511 -19.66 14.30 5.79
C ASP A 511 -19.90 12.86 6.26
N THR A 512 -21.05 12.29 5.87
CA THR A 512 -21.38 10.89 6.16
C THR A 512 -21.88 10.20 4.90
N ALA A 513 -21.28 9.06 4.55
CA ALA A 513 -21.65 8.26 3.38
C ALA A 513 -21.98 6.82 3.77
N ASN A 514 -23.23 6.41 3.53
CA ASN A 514 -23.71 5.05 3.77
C ASN A 514 -23.73 4.23 2.47
N PHE A 515 -22.97 3.15 2.40
CA PHE A 515 -23.00 2.18 1.32
C PHE A 515 -23.80 0.93 1.73
N ALA A 516 -24.91 0.71 1.04
CA ALA A 516 -25.87 -0.34 1.37
C ALA A 516 -26.08 -1.33 0.22
N ASN A 517 -26.36 -2.59 0.56
CA ASN A 517 -26.59 -3.70 -0.36
C ASN A 517 -25.34 -4.10 -1.16
N LEU A 518 -24.14 -3.94 -0.59
CA LEU A 518 -22.87 -4.34 -1.22
C LEU A 518 -22.77 -5.88 -1.37
N GLY A 519 -23.42 -6.63 -0.48
CA GLY A 519 -23.44 -8.10 -0.55
C GLY A 519 -22.11 -8.70 -0.10
N ASN A 520 -21.78 -9.88 -0.62
CA ASN A 520 -20.56 -10.62 -0.25
C ASN A 520 -19.44 -10.33 -1.25
N ILE A 521 -18.95 -9.10 -1.24
CA ILE A 521 -17.84 -8.62 -2.06
C ILE A 521 -16.69 -8.20 -1.15
N ASP A 522 -15.48 -8.43 -1.62
CA ASP A 522 -14.27 -7.85 -1.03
C ASP A 522 -14.16 -6.41 -1.54
N LEU A 523 -13.79 -5.47 -0.66
CA LEU A 523 -13.70 -4.05 -1.02
C LEU A 523 -12.39 -3.44 -0.57
N ASN A 524 -11.89 -2.57 -1.42
CA ASN A 524 -10.83 -1.64 -1.11
C ASN A 524 -11.43 -0.30 -0.67
N PHE A 525 -10.95 0.24 0.45
CA PHE A 525 -11.28 1.57 0.96
C PHE A 525 -10.03 2.43 0.88
N VAL A 526 -10.07 3.51 0.12
CA VAL A 526 -8.95 4.45 0.01
C VAL A 526 -9.30 5.70 0.80
N LEU A 527 -8.63 5.90 1.94
CA LEU A 527 -8.76 7.13 2.73
C LEU A 527 -7.63 8.08 2.33
N GLY A 528 -8.00 9.07 1.52
CA GLY A 528 -7.08 9.99 0.86
C GLY A 528 -6.54 11.08 1.78
N LYS A 529 -5.60 11.87 1.26
CA LYS A 529 -5.09 13.04 2.00
C LYS A 529 -6.21 14.05 2.29
N GLY A 530 -6.39 14.36 3.56
CA GLY A 530 -7.35 15.35 4.04
C GLY A 530 -8.79 14.85 4.11
N SER A 531 -9.05 13.54 3.94
CA SER A 531 -10.36 12.98 4.26
C SER A 531 -10.58 12.93 5.77
N ALA A 532 -11.77 13.31 6.21
CA ALA A 532 -12.13 13.36 7.64
C ALA A 532 -13.57 12.92 7.96
N GLY A 533 -14.41 12.62 6.95
CA GLY A 533 -15.80 12.19 7.18
C GLY A 533 -15.95 10.71 7.54
N GLU A 534 -17.20 10.28 7.73
CA GLU A 534 -17.56 8.90 8.11
C GLU A 534 -18.10 8.08 6.92
N ILE A 535 -17.51 6.91 6.67
CA ILE A 535 -18.02 5.91 5.72
C ILE A 535 -18.62 4.74 6.50
N ILE A 536 -19.88 4.40 6.20
CA ILE A 536 -20.55 3.22 6.74
C ILE A 536 -20.80 2.23 5.61
N ALA A 537 -20.27 1.01 5.69
CA ALA A 537 -20.41 -0.01 4.65
C ALA A 537 -20.96 -1.34 5.18
N ASP A 538 -21.79 -2.00 4.36
CA ASP A 538 -22.40 -3.30 4.66
C ASP A 538 -21.85 -4.49 3.86
N ASN A 539 -20.64 -4.36 3.29
CA ASN A 539 -19.96 -5.46 2.62
C ASN A 539 -19.69 -6.61 3.59
N ALA A 540 -19.97 -7.83 3.14
CA ALA A 540 -19.78 -9.05 3.92
C ALA A 540 -18.50 -9.83 3.56
N GLY A 541 -17.74 -9.38 2.55
CA GLY A 541 -16.41 -9.91 2.25
C GLY A 541 -15.32 -9.29 3.13
N ALA A 542 -14.07 -9.46 2.72
CA ALA A 542 -12.92 -8.80 3.34
C ALA A 542 -12.90 -7.30 3.00
N ALA A 543 -12.31 -6.50 3.87
CA ALA A 543 -12.05 -5.08 3.62
C ALA A 543 -10.53 -4.83 3.64
N THR A 544 -10.02 -4.19 2.60
CA THR A 544 -8.67 -3.62 2.59
C THR A 544 -8.78 -2.12 2.74
N VAL A 545 -8.15 -1.54 3.75
CA VAL A 545 -8.16 -0.11 4.06
C VAL A 545 -6.79 0.46 3.75
N ASN A 546 -6.69 1.34 2.78
CA ASN A 546 -5.47 1.97 2.32
C ASN A 546 -5.46 3.46 2.69
N ILE A 547 -4.50 3.86 3.53
CA ILE A 547 -4.27 5.25 3.92
C ILE A 547 -3.11 5.80 3.08
N SER A 548 -3.36 6.83 2.28
CA SER A 548 -2.38 7.38 1.33
C SER A 548 -1.87 8.79 1.66
N GLY A 549 -2.34 9.39 2.76
CA GLY A 549 -1.89 10.68 3.28
C GLY A 549 -2.33 10.89 4.73
N THR A 550 -2.29 12.12 5.23
CA THR A 550 -2.91 12.44 6.54
C THR A 550 -4.43 12.34 6.42
N SER A 551 -5.04 11.42 7.16
CA SER A 551 -6.50 11.19 7.16
C SER A 551 -6.99 11.01 8.59
N ASP A 552 -8.14 11.63 8.86
CA ASP A 552 -8.90 11.51 10.10
C ASP A 552 -10.29 10.90 9.84
N GLY A 553 -10.47 10.28 8.67
CA GLY A 553 -11.77 9.71 8.26
C GLY A 553 -12.11 8.43 8.99
N ASP A 554 -13.38 8.32 9.38
CA ASP A 554 -13.94 7.17 10.09
C ASP A 554 -14.50 6.13 9.11
N LEU A 555 -14.35 4.86 9.47
CA LEU A 555 -14.81 3.73 8.68
C LEU A 555 -15.52 2.68 9.53
N THR A 556 -16.83 2.55 9.32
CA THR A 556 -17.69 1.58 9.99
C THR A 556 -18.09 0.44 9.04
N LEU A 557 -17.47 -0.72 9.23
CA LEU A 557 -17.69 -1.96 8.49
C LEU A 557 -18.65 -2.89 9.26
N THR A 558 -19.93 -2.82 8.91
CA THR A 558 -20.99 -3.50 9.69
C THR A 558 -21.05 -5.01 9.52
N LYS A 559 -20.48 -5.56 8.43
CA LYS A 559 -20.54 -6.98 8.09
C LYS A 559 -19.23 -7.60 7.59
N ALA A 560 -18.16 -6.81 7.43
CA ALA A 560 -16.91 -7.30 6.87
C ALA A 560 -16.33 -8.43 7.73
N THR A 561 -15.80 -9.48 7.10
CA THR A 561 -15.31 -10.68 7.80
C THR A 561 -13.85 -10.60 8.21
N GLY A 562 -13.08 -9.67 7.65
CA GLY A 562 -11.68 -9.43 7.99
C GLY A 562 -11.24 -8.06 7.50
N VAL A 563 -10.21 -7.52 8.13
CA VAL A 563 -9.65 -6.20 7.81
C VAL A 563 -8.16 -6.32 7.53
N THR A 564 -7.72 -5.78 6.41
CA THR A 564 -6.30 -5.50 6.13
C THR A 564 -6.13 -3.99 6.11
N LEU A 565 -5.30 -3.45 7.00
CA LEU A 565 -5.00 -2.01 7.09
C LEU A 565 -3.60 -1.76 6.54
N ASN A 566 -3.48 -0.86 5.57
CA ASN A 566 -2.20 -0.42 5.01
C ASN A 566 -2.06 1.09 5.20
N VAL A 567 -1.04 1.51 5.92
CA VAL A 567 -0.70 2.93 6.09
C VAL A 567 0.56 3.22 5.28
N ALA A 568 0.41 3.94 4.18
CA ALA A 568 1.52 4.22 3.26
C ALA A 568 2.61 5.07 3.92
N LYS A 569 3.81 5.04 3.33
CA LYS A 569 4.91 5.92 3.72
C LYS A 569 4.45 7.39 3.72
N ASP A 570 4.82 8.13 4.76
CA ASP A 570 4.46 9.54 4.97
C ASP A 570 2.95 9.80 5.19
N ALA A 571 2.12 8.76 5.28
CA ALA A 571 0.72 8.85 5.69
C ALA A 571 0.59 8.83 7.22
N VAL A 572 -0.47 9.45 7.72
CA VAL A 572 -0.81 9.50 9.15
C VAL A 572 -2.31 9.22 9.26
N PHE A 573 -2.70 8.27 10.10
CA PHE A 573 -4.10 7.94 10.33
C PHE A 573 -4.47 8.21 11.78
N THR A 574 -5.47 9.06 12.02
CA THR A 574 -5.98 9.40 13.37
C THR A 574 -7.45 9.03 13.57
N GLY A 575 -8.16 8.62 12.52
CA GLY A 575 -9.58 8.31 12.58
C GLY A 575 -9.91 6.96 13.20
N GLU A 576 -11.18 6.56 13.09
CA GLU A 576 -11.73 5.32 13.63
C GLU A 576 -11.95 4.23 12.56
N ILE A 577 -11.66 2.97 12.90
CA ILE A 577 -12.06 1.78 12.13
C ILE A 577 -12.90 0.87 13.04
N GLU A 578 -14.20 0.79 12.78
CA GLU A 578 -15.13 -0.13 13.45
C GLU A 578 -15.47 -1.32 12.53
N ALA A 579 -14.99 -2.53 12.84
CA ALA A 579 -15.30 -3.74 12.08
C ALA A 579 -16.04 -4.78 12.92
N LEU A 580 -17.37 -4.66 12.94
CA LEU A 580 -18.28 -5.37 13.86
C LEU A 580 -18.31 -6.90 13.72
N LYS A 581 -17.80 -7.44 12.61
CA LYS A 581 -17.86 -8.87 12.28
C LYS A 581 -16.52 -9.43 11.83
N ALA A 582 -15.46 -8.62 11.85
CA ALA A 582 -14.13 -9.07 11.45
C ALA A 582 -13.61 -10.11 12.43
N SER A 583 -13.12 -11.25 11.93
CA SER A 583 -12.48 -12.27 12.75
C SER A 583 -11.01 -12.00 13.02
N SER A 584 -10.40 -11.13 12.22
CA SER A 584 -8.99 -10.77 12.32
C SER A 584 -8.67 -9.40 11.73
N LEU A 585 -7.52 -8.85 12.14
CA LEU A 585 -6.87 -7.67 11.59
C LEU A 585 -5.44 -8.00 11.17
N GLU A 586 -5.04 -7.56 9.98
CA GLU A 586 -3.64 -7.49 9.56
C GLU A 586 -3.29 -6.03 9.21
N ALA A 587 -2.37 -5.40 9.93
CA ALA A 587 -1.99 -4.01 9.73
C ALA A 587 -0.52 -3.88 9.30
N THR A 588 -0.27 -3.30 8.13
CA THR A 588 1.07 -2.91 7.64
C THR A 588 1.21 -1.38 7.70
N ILE A 589 2.16 -0.88 8.48
CA ILE A 589 2.29 0.53 8.82
C ILE A 589 3.68 1.04 8.41
N ASP A 590 3.76 1.58 7.19
CA ASP A 590 4.95 2.28 6.69
C ASP A 590 4.94 3.78 7.04
N GLY A 591 3.76 4.32 7.35
CA GLY A 591 3.52 5.67 7.84
C GLY A 591 3.49 5.74 9.36
N GLN A 592 2.36 6.18 9.92
CA GLN A 592 2.12 6.29 11.36
C GLN A 592 0.63 6.12 11.69
N LEU A 593 0.34 5.39 12.77
CA LEU A 593 -0.97 5.39 13.44
C LEU A 593 -0.96 6.39 14.60
N GLY A 594 -1.96 7.28 14.65
CA GLY A 594 -2.03 8.40 15.58
C GLY A 594 -1.02 9.53 15.28
N ASP A 595 -1.12 10.63 16.02
CA ASP A 595 -0.20 11.76 15.97
C ASP A 595 0.32 12.10 17.37
N ASN A 596 1.65 12.07 17.55
CA ASN A 596 2.33 12.38 18.80
C ASN A 596 2.86 13.84 18.84
N THR A 597 2.44 14.69 17.90
CA THR A 597 2.90 16.09 17.80
C THR A 597 2.09 17.08 18.64
N ILE A 598 1.01 16.64 19.30
CA ILE A 598 0.09 17.50 20.04
C ILE A 598 0.02 17.08 21.52
N ASP A 599 0.46 18.02 22.37
CA ASP A 599 0.25 18.17 23.82
C ASP A 599 -0.86 17.26 24.41
N ASP A 600 -0.48 16.14 25.06
CA ASP A 600 -1.12 15.33 26.15
C ASP A 600 -2.64 15.45 26.40
N THR A 601 -3.45 15.81 25.40
CA THR A 601 -4.88 16.07 25.48
C THR A 601 -5.63 15.30 24.39
N ALA A 602 -5.63 13.97 24.53
CA ALA A 602 -6.81 13.10 24.34
C ALA A 602 -7.58 13.02 23.00
N ASP A 603 -7.03 13.27 21.80
CA ASP A 603 -7.81 13.00 20.56
C ASP A 603 -7.00 12.48 19.35
N ASP A 604 -5.69 12.24 19.47
CA ASP A 604 -4.86 11.94 18.29
C ASP A 604 -4.47 10.45 18.12
N ALA A 605 -5.18 9.50 18.74
CA ALA A 605 -4.86 8.08 18.60
C ALA A 605 -5.71 7.43 17.49
N ALA A 606 -5.12 6.52 16.70
CA ALA A 606 -5.90 5.74 15.75
C ALA A 606 -6.78 4.74 16.51
N SER A 607 -8.10 4.84 16.32
CA SER A 607 -9.06 3.99 17.02
C SER A 607 -9.46 2.78 16.18
N ILE A 608 -9.36 1.58 16.75
CA ILE A 608 -9.67 0.33 16.06
C ILE A 608 -10.57 -0.53 16.96
N TYR A 609 -11.81 -0.74 16.51
CA TYR A 609 -12.82 -1.55 17.19
C TYR A 609 -13.11 -2.85 16.43
N LEU A 610 -12.86 -4.00 17.07
CA LEU A 610 -12.96 -5.33 16.48
C LEU A 610 -13.77 -6.29 17.36
N ALA A 611 -15.10 -6.12 17.38
CA ALA A 611 -16.01 -6.84 18.29
C ALA A 611 -15.93 -8.39 18.29
N GLU A 612 -15.51 -8.99 17.17
CA GLU A 612 -15.52 -10.44 16.96
C GLU A 612 -14.12 -11.01 16.66
N ALA A 613 -13.08 -10.17 16.65
CA ALA A 613 -11.75 -10.61 16.26
C ALA A 613 -11.14 -11.53 17.33
N THR A 614 -10.40 -12.53 16.86
CA THR A 614 -9.66 -13.48 17.71
C THR A 614 -8.15 -13.41 17.48
N GLY A 615 -7.69 -12.76 16.40
CA GLY A 615 -6.28 -12.51 16.13
C GLY A 615 -6.06 -11.13 15.49
N ALA A 616 -4.96 -10.48 15.84
CA ALA A 616 -4.56 -9.20 15.25
C ALA A 616 -3.04 -9.16 15.08
N VAL A 617 -2.59 -8.65 13.94
CA VAL A 617 -1.17 -8.50 13.61
C VAL A 617 -0.88 -7.05 13.25
N PHE A 618 0.15 -6.47 13.85
CA PHE A 618 0.68 -5.15 13.50
C PHE A 618 2.13 -5.28 13.03
N THR A 619 2.45 -4.75 11.85
CA THR A 619 3.81 -4.68 11.31
C THR A 619 4.12 -3.23 10.95
N ALA A 620 4.84 -2.53 11.83
CA ALA A 620 5.24 -1.14 11.65
C ALA A 620 6.73 -1.03 11.28
N THR A 621 7.03 -0.47 10.10
CA THR A 621 8.40 -0.46 9.55
C THR A 621 9.12 0.88 9.72
N ASN A 622 8.41 1.93 10.14
CA ASN A 622 8.93 3.27 10.24
C ASN A 622 9.63 3.53 11.58
N THR A 623 10.96 3.59 11.57
CA THR A 623 11.80 3.83 12.77
C THR A 623 11.65 5.21 13.42
N LYS A 624 10.86 6.11 12.83
CA LYS A 624 10.65 7.48 13.34
C LYS A 624 9.20 7.75 13.73
N ALA A 625 8.30 6.83 13.42
CA ALA A 625 6.91 6.94 13.81
C ALA A 625 6.78 6.58 15.29
N ALA A 626 5.90 7.30 15.98
CA ALA A 626 5.40 6.91 17.29
C ALA A 626 3.94 6.51 17.11
N ASN A 627 3.68 5.21 17.03
CA ASN A 627 2.34 4.70 16.82
C ASN A 627 1.56 4.78 18.14
N ILE A 628 0.40 5.40 18.11
CA ILE A 628 -0.53 5.49 19.23
C ILE A 628 -1.85 4.88 18.77
N VAL A 629 -2.22 3.76 19.38
CA VAL A 629 -3.37 2.95 18.96
C VAL A 629 -4.34 2.77 20.12
N GLU A 630 -5.62 2.90 19.84
CA GLU A 630 -6.69 2.44 20.72
C GLU A 630 -7.29 1.16 20.14
N LEU A 631 -7.19 0.05 20.86
CA LEU A 631 -7.61 -1.27 20.37
C LEU A 631 -8.66 -1.88 21.30
N ASP A 632 -9.92 -1.81 20.90
CA ASP A 632 -11.02 -2.51 21.57
C ASP A 632 -11.33 -3.80 20.81
N ALA A 633 -10.77 -4.90 21.32
CA ALA A 633 -10.93 -6.23 20.78
C ALA A 633 -11.14 -7.22 21.92
N GLY A 634 -12.25 -7.07 22.67
CA GLY A 634 -12.48 -7.84 23.90
C GLY A 634 -12.56 -9.37 23.74
N LYS A 635 -12.52 -9.93 22.53
CA LYS A 635 -12.44 -11.37 22.22
C LYS A 635 -11.12 -11.82 21.59
N LEU A 636 -10.15 -10.91 21.49
CA LEU A 636 -8.84 -11.18 20.93
C LEU A 636 -8.16 -12.26 21.77
N ILE A 637 -7.59 -13.28 21.12
CA ILE A 637 -6.88 -14.39 21.76
C ILE A 637 -5.37 -14.23 21.50
N ASP A 638 -5.01 -13.77 20.31
CA ASP A 638 -3.62 -13.67 19.84
C ASP A 638 -3.33 -12.27 19.29
N LEU A 639 -2.23 -11.66 19.73
CA LEU A 639 -1.78 -10.35 19.29
C LEU A 639 -0.29 -10.39 18.97
N ASP A 640 0.04 -10.20 17.69
CA ASP A 640 1.42 -10.15 17.20
C ASP A 640 1.78 -8.72 16.77
N ILE A 641 2.92 -8.22 17.24
CA ILE A 641 3.42 -6.88 16.94
C ILE A 641 4.88 -6.97 16.53
N THR A 642 5.20 -6.40 15.37
CA THR A 642 6.58 -6.15 14.94
C THR A 642 6.71 -4.66 14.64
N THR A 643 7.56 -3.95 15.38
CA THR A 643 7.70 -2.50 15.23
C THR A 643 9.15 -2.04 15.21
N ALA A 644 9.49 -1.24 14.20
CA ALA A 644 10.80 -0.63 14.06
C ALA A 644 10.92 0.72 14.82
N GLY A 645 9.79 1.34 15.14
CA GLY A 645 9.67 2.58 15.92
C GLY A 645 8.84 2.38 17.17
N ASP A 646 8.43 3.47 17.84
CA ASP A 646 7.66 3.37 19.07
C ASP A 646 6.23 2.90 18.79
N PHE A 647 5.68 2.10 19.69
CA PHE A 647 4.33 1.56 19.59
C PHE A 647 3.66 1.53 20.98
N THR A 648 2.64 2.34 21.15
CA THR A 648 1.93 2.51 22.43
C THR A 648 0.44 2.24 22.26
N PHE A 649 -0.12 1.44 23.16
CA PHE A 649 -1.57 1.40 23.34
C PHE A 649 -2.00 2.45 24.35
N ARG A 650 -3.01 3.27 24.01
CA ARG A 650 -3.50 4.37 24.87
C ARG A 650 -4.83 4.07 25.55
N GLU A 651 -5.75 3.42 24.85
CA GLU A 651 -7.04 2.97 25.39
C GLU A 651 -7.38 1.62 24.73
N GLY A 652 -8.18 0.76 25.37
CA GLY A 652 -8.57 -0.50 24.76
C GLY A 652 -9.18 -1.52 25.70
N SER A 653 -9.54 -2.67 25.12
CA SER A 653 -10.09 -3.81 25.84
C SER A 653 -9.50 -5.08 25.24
N LEU A 654 -8.60 -5.70 26.00
CA LEU A 654 -7.88 -6.93 25.64
C LEU A 654 -8.09 -8.04 26.67
N ALA A 655 -9.23 -8.03 27.37
CA ALA A 655 -9.49 -8.90 28.52
C ALA A 655 -9.43 -10.41 28.23
N SER A 656 -9.61 -10.82 26.97
CA SER A 656 -9.54 -12.23 26.54
C SER A 656 -8.18 -12.62 25.94
N LEU A 657 -7.21 -11.71 25.89
CA LEU A 657 -5.91 -11.96 25.25
C LEU A 657 -5.17 -13.07 25.99
N GLU A 658 -4.80 -14.11 25.26
CA GLU A 658 -4.15 -15.33 25.77
C GLU A 658 -2.65 -15.34 25.41
N SER A 659 -2.29 -14.81 24.24
CA SER A 659 -0.94 -14.78 23.68
C SER A 659 -0.57 -13.39 23.17
N LEU A 660 0.59 -12.87 23.59
CA LEU A 660 1.16 -11.60 23.14
C LEU A 660 2.59 -11.82 22.62
N THR A 661 2.82 -11.55 21.34
CA THR A 661 4.15 -11.56 20.73
C THR A 661 4.54 -10.14 20.33
N VAL A 662 5.71 -9.66 20.76
CA VAL A 662 6.21 -8.33 20.41
C VAL A 662 7.68 -8.40 20.02
N ASP A 663 8.00 -7.97 18.81
CA ASP A 663 9.36 -7.71 18.33
C ASP A 663 9.55 -6.21 18.11
N THR A 664 10.30 -5.53 18.99
CA THR A 664 10.40 -4.06 19.00
C THR A 664 11.85 -3.56 18.93
N ASP A 665 12.13 -2.68 17.98
CA ASP A 665 13.36 -1.86 17.95
C ASP A 665 13.17 -0.47 18.58
N GLY A 666 11.91 -0.05 18.82
CA GLY A 666 11.54 1.18 19.54
C GLY A 666 10.99 0.91 20.94
N ASP A 667 10.30 1.88 21.53
CA ASP A 667 9.59 1.68 22.81
C ASP A 667 8.20 1.07 22.59
N PHE A 668 8.00 -0.16 23.08
CA PHE A 668 6.69 -0.78 23.18
C PHE A 668 6.08 -0.54 24.56
N SER A 669 4.86 -0.02 24.61
CA SER A 669 4.22 0.36 25.87
C SER A 669 2.73 0.01 25.96
N MET A 670 2.37 -0.67 27.05
CA MET A 670 1.01 -0.90 27.54
C MET A 670 0.98 -0.47 29.01
N THR A 671 0.18 0.54 29.37
CA THR A 671 0.14 1.06 30.75
C THR A 671 -1.22 0.90 31.43
N TYR A 672 -1.25 1.00 32.76
CA TYR A 672 -2.45 0.70 33.57
C TYR A 672 -3.70 1.53 33.19
N ASP A 673 -3.54 2.77 32.74
CA ASP A 673 -4.66 3.61 32.32
C ASP A 673 -5.13 3.31 30.88
N THR A 674 -4.44 2.40 30.17
CA THR A 674 -4.60 2.22 28.73
C THR A 674 -5.46 1.01 28.34
N VAL A 675 -5.03 -0.21 28.62
CA VAL A 675 -5.72 -1.42 28.10
C VAL A 675 -6.47 -2.23 29.16
N GLY A 676 -6.28 -1.88 30.45
CA GLY A 676 -6.76 -2.69 31.56
C GLY A 676 -6.00 -4.02 31.72
N PRO A 677 -6.32 -4.80 32.77
CA PRO A 677 -5.59 -6.02 33.09
C PRO A 677 -5.73 -7.07 31.99
N LEU A 678 -4.63 -7.76 31.68
CA LEU A 678 -4.60 -8.87 30.74
C LEU A 678 -4.98 -10.17 31.47
N SER A 679 -6.23 -10.24 31.93
CA SER A 679 -6.70 -11.27 32.87
C SER A 679 -6.63 -12.70 32.33
N ALA A 680 -6.63 -12.89 31.01
CA ALA A 680 -6.59 -14.21 30.36
C ALA A 680 -5.19 -14.59 29.81
N ILE A 681 -4.17 -13.76 30.02
CA ILE A 681 -2.86 -13.98 29.41
C ILE A 681 -2.23 -15.27 29.93
N HIS A 682 -1.63 -16.07 29.04
CA HIS A 682 -0.87 -17.27 29.38
C HIS A 682 0.58 -17.20 28.88
N SER A 683 0.85 -16.51 27.77
CA SER A 683 2.18 -16.43 27.17
C SER A 683 2.47 -15.04 26.66
N ILE A 684 3.68 -14.57 26.93
CA ILE A 684 4.22 -13.33 26.38
C ILE A 684 5.61 -13.61 25.83
N GLU A 685 5.83 -13.31 24.55
CA GLU A 685 7.13 -13.37 23.90
C GLU A 685 7.56 -11.95 23.52
N LEU A 686 8.69 -11.47 24.06
CA LEU A 686 9.24 -10.15 23.81
C LEU A 686 10.64 -10.26 23.19
N SER A 687 10.87 -9.58 22.08
CA SER A 687 12.16 -9.54 21.39
C SER A 687 12.46 -8.17 20.80
N GLY A 688 13.65 -8.06 20.19
CA GLY A 688 14.09 -6.88 19.45
C GLY A 688 15.21 -6.15 20.17
N THR A 689 15.51 -4.91 19.76
CA THR A 689 16.59 -4.10 20.34
C THR A 689 16.13 -2.90 21.15
N GLY A 690 14.82 -2.64 21.19
CA GLY A 690 14.20 -1.54 21.92
C GLY A 690 13.83 -1.89 23.36
N THR A 691 12.80 -1.22 23.88
CA THR A 691 12.29 -1.37 25.25
C THR A 691 10.86 -1.90 25.26
N ALA A 692 10.49 -2.64 26.30
CA ALA A 692 9.13 -3.14 26.50
C ALA A 692 8.60 -2.84 27.90
N THR A 693 7.44 -2.18 27.95
CA THR A 693 6.78 -1.73 29.18
C THR A 693 5.35 -2.28 29.26
N LEU A 694 5.10 -3.12 30.26
CA LEU A 694 3.81 -3.75 30.60
C LEU A 694 3.41 -3.33 32.03
N LEU A 695 2.80 -2.14 32.19
CA LEU A 695 2.47 -1.61 33.52
C LEU A 695 1.10 -2.05 34.06
N ASP A 696 0.37 -2.89 33.34
CA ASP A 696 -0.86 -3.50 33.87
C ASP A 696 -0.57 -4.86 34.55
N ILE A 697 -1.61 -5.44 35.16
CA ILE A 697 -1.56 -6.78 35.77
C ILE A 697 -1.65 -7.82 34.65
N LEU A 698 -0.67 -8.72 34.62
CA LEU A 698 -0.67 -9.92 33.79
C LEU A 698 -1.38 -11.04 34.56
N GLY A 699 -2.50 -11.53 34.02
CA GLY A 699 -3.27 -12.63 34.60
C GLY A 699 -4.26 -12.23 35.69
N ASP A 700 -4.84 -13.26 36.32
CA ASP A 700 -5.82 -13.17 37.40
C ASP A 700 -5.71 -14.41 38.33
N PHE A 701 -6.17 -14.30 39.57
CA PHE A 701 -6.19 -15.42 40.52
C PHE A 701 -7.22 -16.51 40.17
N ASP A 702 -8.20 -16.22 39.31
CA ASP A 702 -9.15 -17.20 38.81
C ASP A 702 -8.57 -18.09 37.68
N LEU A 703 -7.31 -17.88 37.26
CA LEU A 703 -6.67 -18.65 36.19
C LEU A 703 -6.39 -20.12 36.58
N GLU A 704 -6.77 -21.05 35.69
CA GLU A 704 -6.51 -22.49 35.83
C GLU A 704 -5.19 -22.94 35.19
N TYR A 705 -4.35 -22.00 34.72
CA TYR A 705 -3.07 -22.22 34.07
C TYR A 705 -2.01 -21.21 34.56
N GLY A 706 -0.75 -21.49 34.27
CA GLY A 706 0.38 -20.61 34.56
C GLY A 706 0.65 -19.56 33.47
N ILE A 707 1.57 -18.66 33.74
CA ILE A 707 2.03 -17.61 32.82
C ILE A 707 3.50 -17.79 32.52
N THR A 708 3.86 -17.74 31.24
CA THR A 708 5.24 -17.69 30.76
C THR A 708 5.51 -16.33 30.13
N VAL A 709 6.63 -15.72 30.49
CA VAL A 709 7.16 -14.50 29.87
C VAL A 709 8.59 -14.79 29.41
N ASP A 710 8.81 -14.82 28.10
CA ASP A 710 10.12 -14.97 27.48
C ASP A 710 10.53 -13.62 26.88
N ALA A 711 11.66 -13.07 27.32
CA ALA A 711 12.19 -11.80 26.81
C ALA A 711 13.66 -11.94 26.38
N SER A 712 14.00 -11.39 25.21
CA SER A 712 15.36 -11.47 24.66
C SER A 712 15.74 -10.21 23.88
N GLY A 713 17.02 -9.86 23.84
CA GLY A 713 17.57 -8.78 23.02
C GLY A 713 17.28 -7.35 23.48
N LEU A 714 16.19 -7.13 24.23
CA LEU A 714 15.74 -5.81 24.67
C LEU A 714 16.86 -5.04 25.35
N SER A 715 17.02 -3.76 24.99
CA SER A 715 18.10 -2.91 25.49
C SER A 715 17.60 -1.51 25.81
N ASN A 716 18.17 -0.87 26.82
CA ASN A 716 17.88 0.53 27.14
C ASN A 716 18.96 1.47 26.57
N ASN A 717 18.53 2.66 26.18
CA ASN A 717 19.37 3.77 25.74
C ASN A 717 19.37 4.95 26.74
N ASP A 718 18.50 4.91 27.77
CA ASP A 718 18.27 5.94 28.79
C ASP A 718 18.14 5.34 30.22
N GLU A 719 17.79 6.14 31.23
CA GLU A 719 17.61 5.75 32.66
C GLU A 719 16.45 4.75 32.93
N ASN A 720 15.81 4.23 31.88
CA ASN A 720 14.68 3.30 32.00
C ASN A 720 15.09 1.85 31.80
N SER A 721 14.39 0.90 32.43
CA SER A 721 14.67 -0.53 32.27
C SER A 721 14.30 -0.99 30.85
N ALA A 722 15.09 -1.90 30.30
CA ALA A 722 14.81 -2.51 28.99
C ALA A 722 13.51 -3.31 29.00
N LEU A 723 13.24 -4.01 30.10
CA LEU A 723 11.97 -4.67 30.36
C LEU A 723 11.36 -4.15 31.67
N ARG A 724 10.09 -3.74 31.61
CA ARG A 724 9.30 -3.34 32.79
C ARG A 724 7.99 -4.09 32.84
N ILE A 725 7.77 -4.82 33.93
CA ILE A 725 6.51 -5.49 34.24
C ILE A 725 6.02 -4.97 35.59
N ASN A 726 4.73 -4.66 35.70
CA ASN A 726 4.14 -4.28 36.97
C ASN A 726 3.89 -5.52 37.85
N ALA A 727 2.91 -6.36 37.52
CA ALA A 727 2.57 -7.52 38.33
C ALA A 727 2.15 -8.72 37.48
N ILE A 728 2.35 -9.92 38.03
CA ILE A 728 1.94 -11.20 37.44
C ILE A 728 1.12 -11.96 38.50
N MET A 729 -0.08 -12.39 38.16
CA MET A 729 -1.00 -13.12 39.04
C MET A 729 -1.48 -14.40 38.38
N VAL A 730 -1.43 -15.50 39.12
CA VAL A 730 -1.97 -16.79 38.69
C VAL A 730 -2.73 -17.47 39.83
N GLY A 731 -3.68 -18.34 39.47
CA GLY A 731 -4.47 -19.07 40.44
C GLY A 731 -3.70 -20.10 41.27
N GLU A 732 -4.41 -20.71 42.22
CA GLU A 732 -3.84 -21.67 43.16
C GLU A 732 -3.15 -22.84 42.45
N GLY A 733 -1.91 -23.14 42.86
CA GLY A 733 -1.16 -24.29 42.36
C GLY A 733 -0.50 -24.10 40.99
N GLN A 734 -0.65 -22.93 40.36
CA GLN A 734 -0.09 -22.62 39.04
C GLN A 734 1.36 -22.14 39.11
N SER A 735 1.96 -21.93 37.94
CA SER A 735 3.35 -21.47 37.80
C SER A 735 3.47 -20.11 37.12
N ILE A 736 4.45 -19.33 37.54
CA ILE A 736 4.94 -18.15 36.83
C ILE A 736 6.38 -18.47 36.38
N GLU A 737 6.64 -18.36 35.08
CA GLU A 737 7.95 -18.55 34.47
C GLU A 737 8.37 -17.25 33.79
N LEU A 738 9.43 -16.62 34.29
CA LEU A 738 10.00 -15.39 33.74
C LEU A 738 11.42 -15.69 33.25
N ASN A 739 11.59 -15.75 31.94
CA ASN A 739 12.88 -15.97 31.28
C ASN A 739 13.35 -14.67 30.63
N VAL A 740 14.42 -14.12 31.17
CA VAL A 740 15.02 -12.83 30.79
C VAL A 740 16.53 -12.95 30.57
N ALA A 741 17.06 -14.18 30.50
CA ALA A 741 18.49 -14.47 30.41
C ALA A 741 19.18 -13.78 29.21
N ASP A 742 18.47 -13.55 28.12
CA ASP A 742 19.00 -12.92 26.91
C ASP A 742 18.69 -11.41 26.81
N VAL A 743 18.22 -10.76 27.88
CA VAL A 743 17.96 -9.30 27.89
C VAL A 743 19.27 -8.51 28.02
N ALA A 744 19.45 -7.51 27.15
CA ALA A 744 20.68 -6.73 27.04
C ALA A 744 20.73 -5.48 27.93
N GLY A 745 19.62 -5.06 28.53
CA GLY A 745 19.57 -3.97 29.51
C GLY A 745 18.95 -4.39 30.84
N ASP A 746 18.46 -3.41 31.61
CA ASP A 746 17.92 -3.68 32.95
C ASP A 746 16.53 -4.35 32.88
N VAL A 747 16.27 -5.26 33.81
CA VAL A 747 15.00 -5.97 33.97
C VAL A 747 14.34 -5.53 35.27
N GLY A 748 13.06 -5.15 35.20
CA GLY A 748 12.29 -4.76 36.37
C GLY A 748 10.91 -5.43 36.44
N LEU A 749 10.65 -6.16 37.52
CA LEU A 749 9.32 -6.54 37.99
C LEU A 749 8.99 -5.67 39.22
N TRP A 750 8.24 -4.59 39.06
CA TRP A 750 8.18 -3.52 40.07
C TRP A 750 7.12 -3.75 41.16
N GLY A 751 6.07 -4.50 40.82
CA GLY A 751 5.00 -4.88 41.74
C GLY A 751 5.27 -6.24 42.37
N HIS A 752 4.61 -7.29 41.87
CA HIS A 752 4.71 -8.62 42.45
C HIS A 752 4.42 -9.73 41.45
N ALA A 753 5.04 -10.89 41.64
CA ALA A 753 4.62 -12.16 41.09
C ALA A 753 3.92 -12.96 42.20
N TRP A 754 2.65 -13.29 42.02
CA TRP A 754 1.80 -13.85 43.08
C TRP A 754 1.01 -15.07 42.57
N VAL A 755 1.24 -16.22 43.21
CA VAL A 755 0.38 -17.42 43.09
C VAL A 755 -0.64 -17.44 44.23
N ASP A 756 -1.94 -17.51 43.92
CA ASP A 756 -3.01 -17.42 44.91
C ASP A 756 -2.90 -18.49 46.03
N ASN A 757 -3.45 -18.16 47.20
CA ASN A 757 -3.56 -19.05 48.35
C ASN A 757 -4.95 -18.98 48.99
N THR A 758 -5.88 -19.80 48.47
CA THR A 758 -7.27 -19.82 48.96
C THR A 758 -7.42 -20.30 50.41
N GLU A 759 -6.43 -21.06 50.92
CA GLU A 759 -6.32 -21.43 52.34
C GLU A 759 -5.43 -20.44 53.10
N GLU A 760 -5.99 -19.81 54.14
CA GLU A 760 -5.31 -18.85 55.03
C GLU A 760 -3.98 -19.42 55.56
N GLY A 761 -2.87 -19.05 54.90
CA GLY A 761 -1.50 -19.35 55.32
C GLY A 761 -0.74 -20.44 54.55
N ALA A 762 -1.33 -21.15 53.58
CA ALA A 762 -0.61 -22.17 52.79
C ALA A 762 -0.17 -21.64 51.42
N GLN A 763 1.14 -21.47 51.20
CA GLN A 763 1.66 -21.10 49.88
C GLN A 763 1.46 -22.23 48.86
N THR A 764 1.14 -21.89 47.60
CA THR A 764 0.91 -22.86 46.52
C THR A 764 1.74 -22.55 45.26
N GLY A 765 1.79 -23.48 44.31
CA GLY A 765 2.45 -23.30 42.99
C GLY A 765 3.94 -22.95 43.02
N SER A 766 4.45 -22.33 41.96
CA SER A 766 5.87 -21.98 41.84
C SER A 766 6.15 -20.73 41.03
N ILE A 767 7.22 -20.02 41.37
CA ILE A 767 7.79 -18.94 40.55
C ILE A 767 9.20 -19.35 40.16
N THR A 768 9.52 -19.25 38.86
CA THR A 768 10.87 -19.44 38.33
C THR A 768 11.28 -18.19 37.57
N VAL A 769 12.42 -17.61 37.93
CA VAL A 769 13.05 -16.49 37.23
C VAL A 769 14.41 -16.96 36.71
N ASP A 770 14.58 -16.97 35.40
CA ASP A 770 15.84 -17.23 34.72
C ASP A 770 16.39 -15.92 34.16
N ALA A 771 17.46 -15.42 34.79
CA ALA A 771 18.19 -14.22 34.45
C ALA A 771 19.69 -14.52 34.26
N ASP A 772 20.05 -15.79 33.99
CA ASP A 772 21.43 -16.24 33.77
C ASP A 772 21.97 -15.75 32.41
N GLY A 773 22.35 -14.48 32.36
CA GLY A 773 22.90 -13.84 31.16
C GLY A 773 22.49 -12.38 30.97
N THR A 774 21.56 -11.87 31.78
CA THR A 774 21.08 -10.49 31.71
C THR A 774 22.22 -9.49 31.83
N GLN A 775 22.34 -8.56 30.89
CA GLN A 775 23.48 -7.64 30.86
C GLN A 775 23.32 -6.40 31.76
N GLY A 776 22.10 -6.09 32.20
CA GLY A 776 21.80 -4.99 33.12
C GLY A 776 21.44 -5.44 34.54
N ASP A 777 20.89 -4.51 35.31
CA ASP A 777 20.41 -4.75 36.67
C ASP A 777 19.12 -5.59 36.65
N VAL A 778 18.95 -6.47 37.65
CA VAL A 778 17.74 -7.30 37.81
C VAL A 778 17.04 -6.88 39.09
N THR A 779 15.94 -6.15 38.97
CA THR A 779 15.11 -5.71 40.10
C THR A 779 13.79 -6.46 40.13
N LEU A 780 13.54 -7.22 41.18
CA LEU A 780 12.32 -7.98 41.39
C LEU A 780 11.59 -7.49 42.65
N GLY A 781 10.29 -7.30 42.52
CA GLY A 781 9.39 -6.97 43.61
C GLY A 781 9.10 -8.17 44.50
N THR A 782 7.87 -8.27 44.99
CA THR A 782 7.49 -9.40 45.85
C THR A 782 7.29 -10.68 45.03
N LEU A 783 7.91 -11.78 45.45
CA LEU A 783 7.70 -13.11 44.88
C LEU A 783 6.95 -13.99 45.90
N PHE A 784 5.71 -14.38 45.62
CA PHE A 784 4.87 -15.16 46.53
C PHE A 784 4.40 -16.48 45.89
N ALA A 785 4.98 -17.60 46.33
CA ALA A 785 4.63 -18.96 45.88
C ALA A 785 5.12 -20.03 46.85
N LYS A 786 4.75 -21.29 46.68
CA LYS A 786 5.27 -22.40 47.51
C LYS A 786 6.76 -22.63 47.27
N THR A 787 7.20 -22.56 46.03
CA THR A 787 8.60 -22.69 45.64
C THR A 787 8.99 -21.51 44.77
N VAL A 788 10.07 -20.83 45.12
CA VAL A 788 10.64 -19.75 44.33
C VAL A 788 12.05 -20.14 43.93
N THR A 789 12.34 -20.08 42.63
CA THR A 789 13.68 -20.28 42.08
C THR A 789 14.07 -19.04 41.29
N VAL A 790 15.22 -18.46 41.62
CA VAL A 790 15.81 -17.34 40.88
C VAL A 790 17.24 -17.74 40.53
N ASP A 791 17.54 -17.76 39.25
CA ASP A 791 18.89 -17.98 38.73
C ASP A 791 19.35 -16.72 38.00
N ALA A 792 20.33 -16.02 38.55
CA ALA A 792 20.92 -14.80 38.01
C ALA A 792 22.45 -14.91 37.94
N ALA A 793 23.00 -16.13 37.88
CA ALA A 793 24.45 -16.39 37.93
C ALA A 793 25.22 -15.53 36.91
N GLY A 794 24.76 -15.50 35.66
CA GLY A 794 25.34 -14.73 34.56
C GLY A 794 24.93 -13.26 34.48
N ALA A 795 24.14 -12.74 35.42
CA ALA A 795 23.74 -11.33 35.40
C ALA A 795 24.96 -10.40 35.58
N LEU A 796 25.10 -9.39 34.73
CA LEU A 796 26.25 -8.45 34.76
C LEU A 796 25.99 -7.21 35.63
N GLY A 797 24.73 -6.93 35.97
CA GLY A 797 24.29 -5.86 36.87
C GLY A 797 23.95 -6.35 38.28
N GLU A 798 23.53 -5.42 39.13
CA GLU A 798 23.10 -5.72 40.51
C GLU A 798 21.79 -6.50 40.52
N VAL A 799 21.64 -7.42 41.48
CA VAL A 799 20.40 -8.17 41.68
C VAL A 799 19.73 -7.69 42.96
N HIS A 800 18.52 -7.15 42.83
CA HIS A 800 17.74 -6.60 43.93
C HIS A 800 16.38 -7.29 44.04
N ILE A 801 16.09 -7.92 45.18
CA ILE A 801 14.80 -8.56 45.46
C ILE A 801 14.27 -8.09 46.81
N GLY A 802 13.33 -7.14 46.75
CA GLY A 802 12.80 -6.45 47.93
C GLY A 802 13.75 -5.43 48.55
N TYR A 803 13.24 -4.60 49.47
CA TYR A 803 14.00 -3.50 50.09
C TYR A 803 14.40 -3.82 51.54
N VAL A 804 15.63 -3.46 51.93
CA VAL A 804 16.12 -3.53 53.32
C VAL A 804 16.17 -2.12 53.90
N VAL A 805 15.20 -1.75 54.76
CA VAL A 805 15.22 -0.47 55.49
C VAL A 805 14.89 -0.69 56.97
N ASP A 806 15.80 -0.28 57.87
CA ASP A 806 15.60 -0.20 59.32
C ASP A 806 14.97 -1.44 59.98
N ASN A 807 15.35 -2.65 59.55
CA ASN A 807 14.83 -3.92 60.10
C ASN A 807 13.29 -4.07 59.92
N SER A 808 12.73 -3.52 58.83
CA SER A 808 11.32 -3.61 58.47
C SER A 808 11.10 -3.98 57.00
N ASP A 809 10.05 -4.77 56.74
CA ASP A 809 9.84 -5.51 55.49
C ASP A 809 9.04 -4.69 54.46
N PHE A 810 9.61 -4.48 53.27
CA PHE A 810 8.85 -4.07 52.08
C PHE A 810 9.38 -4.81 50.85
N GLY A 811 8.66 -5.86 50.44
CA GLY A 811 9.01 -6.68 49.28
C GLY A 811 10.07 -7.75 49.59
N GLY A 812 10.16 -8.77 48.74
CA GLY A 812 11.07 -9.91 48.91
C GLY A 812 10.45 -11.24 48.51
N ILE A 813 11.11 -12.35 48.84
CA ILE A 813 10.66 -13.71 48.52
C ILE A 813 9.88 -14.29 49.71
N TYR A 814 8.66 -14.77 49.47
CA TYR A 814 7.82 -15.45 50.46
C TYR A 814 7.46 -16.85 49.96
N ALA A 815 8.09 -17.88 50.53
CA ALA A 815 7.89 -19.27 50.07
C ALA A 815 8.09 -20.34 51.16
N GLU A 816 7.69 -21.59 50.85
CA GLU A 816 8.17 -22.72 51.65
C GLU A 816 9.65 -23.00 51.35
N THR A 817 9.99 -23.05 50.07
CA THR A 817 11.33 -23.38 49.58
C THR A 817 11.84 -22.31 48.62
N VAL A 818 13.03 -21.78 48.88
CA VAL A 818 13.71 -20.79 48.02
C VAL A 818 15.03 -21.36 47.52
N ASN A 819 15.27 -21.23 46.21
CA ASN A 819 16.59 -21.44 45.60
C ASN A 819 16.97 -20.14 44.89
N PHE A 820 17.99 -19.45 45.38
CA PHE A 820 18.48 -18.20 44.81
C PHE A 820 19.94 -18.36 44.44
N THR A 821 20.28 -18.01 43.21
CA THR A 821 21.64 -17.80 42.74
C THR A 821 21.69 -16.40 42.16
N GLY A 822 22.50 -15.54 42.78
CA GLY A 822 22.64 -14.13 42.40
C GLY A 822 23.69 -13.90 41.33
N SER A 823 23.95 -12.63 41.00
CA SER A 823 25.06 -12.25 40.13
C SER A 823 26.38 -12.73 40.72
N GLU A 824 27.16 -13.45 39.91
CA GLU A 824 28.53 -13.82 40.29
C GLU A 824 29.48 -12.61 40.34
N LEU A 825 29.10 -11.46 39.76
CA LEU A 825 29.98 -10.32 39.51
C LEU A 825 29.64 -9.06 40.31
N LYS A 826 28.39 -8.92 40.74
CA LYS A 826 27.81 -7.72 41.34
C LYS A 826 27.07 -8.02 42.62
N ALA A 827 26.85 -6.96 43.39
CA ALA A 827 26.14 -7.03 44.65
C ALA A 827 24.72 -7.59 44.48
N ASN A 828 24.37 -8.47 45.39
CA ASN A 828 23.07 -9.09 45.53
C ASN A 828 22.41 -8.58 46.82
N THR A 829 21.24 -7.96 46.71
CA THR A 829 20.43 -7.57 47.87
C THR A 829 19.14 -8.36 47.85
N VAL A 830 18.99 -9.30 48.79
CA VAL A 830 17.90 -10.28 48.75
C VAL A 830 17.23 -10.42 50.12
N TYR A 831 15.93 -10.20 50.15
CA TYR A 831 15.08 -10.45 51.31
C TYR A 831 14.32 -11.76 51.14
N VAL A 832 14.43 -12.67 52.12
CA VAL A 832 13.80 -14.00 52.07
C VAL A 832 13.06 -14.36 53.34
N THR A 833 11.76 -14.64 53.19
CA THR A 833 10.92 -15.31 54.18
C THR A 833 10.67 -16.75 53.76
N ALA A 834 11.17 -17.71 54.53
CA ALA A 834 11.03 -19.14 54.24
C ALA A 834 10.45 -19.94 55.43
N SER A 835 9.43 -20.76 55.15
CA SER A 835 8.79 -21.63 56.16
C SER A 835 9.42 -23.03 56.28
N LYS A 836 10.28 -23.42 55.33
CA LYS A 836 10.95 -24.73 55.34
C LYS A 836 12.43 -24.67 54.96
N ALA A 837 12.79 -24.09 53.82
CA ALA A 837 14.19 -24.00 53.41
C ALA A 837 14.48 -22.82 52.47
N ALA A 838 15.70 -22.29 52.54
CA ALA A 838 16.24 -21.38 51.55
C ALA A 838 17.72 -21.71 51.28
N THR A 839 18.09 -21.81 50.01
CA THR A 839 19.49 -21.89 49.57
C THR A 839 19.79 -20.63 48.78
N LEU A 840 20.73 -19.80 49.26
CA LEU A 840 21.08 -18.52 48.68
C LEU A 840 22.57 -18.52 48.34
N THR A 841 22.92 -18.08 47.15
CA THR A 841 24.31 -17.97 46.70
C THR A 841 24.52 -16.60 46.09
N GLY A 842 25.49 -15.86 46.63
CA GLY A 842 25.96 -14.57 46.13
C GLY A 842 27.17 -14.69 45.20
N GLY A 843 27.95 -13.61 45.11
CA GLY A 843 29.02 -13.43 44.13
C GLY A 843 30.33 -12.93 44.74
N ILE A 844 31.10 -12.19 43.94
CA ILE A 844 32.41 -11.67 44.36
C ILE A 844 32.37 -10.27 44.97
N ASP A 845 31.22 -9.61 44.94
CA ASP A 845 31.00 -8.25 45.45
C ASP A 845 30.28 -8.33 46.80
N ASP A 846 30.17 -7.21 47.51
CA ASP A 846 29.55 -7.18 48.84
C ASP A 846 28.04 -7.47 48.75
N ASP A 847 27.61 -8.64 49.25
CA ASP A 847 26.22 -9.09 49.20
C ASP A 847 25.47 -8.79 50.50
N THR A 848 24.14 -8.68 50.41
CA THR A 848 23.25 -8.48 51.56
C THR A 848 22.08 -9.45 51.51
N PHE A 849 22.04 -10.37 52.48
CA PHE A 849 20.98 -11.35 52.63
C PHE A 849 20.21 -11.11 53.92
N MET A 850 18.88 -10.92 53.83
CA MET A 850 17.98 -10.88 55.00
C MET A 850 17.17 -12.16 55.11
N LEU A 851 17.35 -12.89 56.22
CA LEU A 851 16.78 -14.21 56.46
C LEU A 851 15.67 -14.14 57.51
N VAL A 852 14.45 -14.50 57.11
CA VAL A 852 13.27 -14.49 57.96
C VAL A 852 12.61 -15.86 57.98
N ALA A 853 12.47 -16.45 59.17
CA ALA A 853 11.81 -17.73 59.35
C ALA A 853 10.32 -17.52 59.68
N ASP A 854 9.43 -18.04 58.84
CA ASP A 854 7.97 -18.02 59.08
C ASP A 854 7.40 -19.45 59.07
N ASN A 855 7.80 -20.23 60.07
CA ASN A 855 7.43 -21.63 60.18
C ASN A 855 6.57 -21.89 61.43
N ASP A 856 5.70 -22.90 61.34
CA ASP A 856 4.81 -23.28 62.43
C ASP A 856 5.56 -23.83 63.64
N ILE A 857 4.88 -23.83 64.79
CA ILE A 857 5.40 -24.43 66.03
C ILE A 857 5.87 -25.88 65.80
N ASP A 858 6.98 -26.26 66.43
CA ASP A 858 7.61 -27.57 66.31
C ASP A 858 8.15 -27.94 64.91
N THR A 859 8.19 -26.98 63.97
CA THR A 859 8.85 -27.14 62.67
C THR A 859 10.20 -26.43 62.64
N THR A 860 11.01 -26.66 61.60
CA THR A 860 12.33 -26.03 61.46
C THR A 860 12.55 -25.50 60.05
N SER A 861 12.77 -24.19 59.92
CA SER A 861 13.27 -23.56 58.70
C SER A 861 14.79 -23.70 58.61
N LYS A 862 15.31 -23.94 57.40
CA LYS A 862 16.75 -24.10 57.17
C LYS A 862 17.25 -23.17 56.07
N PHE A 863 18.15 -22.27 56.42
CA PHE A 863 18.83 -21.37 55.51
C PHE A 863 20.25 -21.90 55.28
N THR A 864 20.66 -22.00 54.03
CA THR A 864 22.04 -22.23 53.61
C THR A 864 22.44 -21.07 52.74
N VAL A 865 23.41 -20.27 53.18
CA VAL A 865 23.81 -19.04 52.52
C VAL A 865 25.29 -19.10 52.22
N THR A 866 25.63 -18.79 50.98
CA THR A 866 26.99 -18.61 50.48
C THR A 866 27.09 -17.17 50.03
N GLY A 867 27.94 -16.37 50.67
CA GLY A 867 28.15 -14.97 50.32
C GLY A 867 29.05 -14.87 49.10
N GLY A 868 30.33 -15.16 49.29
CA GLY A 868 31.28 -15.43 48.23
C GLY A 868 32.66 -14.86 48.56
N LEU A 869 33.13 -13.88 47.79
CA LEU A 869 34.43 -13.22 48.06
C LEU A 869 34.31 -11.79 48.62
N GLY A 870 33.09 -11.23 48.68
CA GLY A 870 32.82 -9.87 49.15
C GLY A 870 32.88 -9.75 50.68
N ASP A 871 32.79 -8.53 51.19
CA ASP A 871 32.55 -8.27 52.61
C ASP A 871 31.02 -8.31 52.86
N ASP A 872 30.50 -9.52 53.11
CA ASP A 872 29.06 -9.80 53.02
C ASP A 872 28.27 -9.46 54.29
N GLN A 873 27.00 -9.12 54.13
CA GLN A 873 26.04 -8.87 55.22
C GLN A 873 25.00 -9.98 55.33
N PHE A 874 25.09 -10.76 56.40
CA PHE A 874 24.10 -11.79 56.73
C PHE A 874 23.16 -11.29 57.82
N LEU A 875 22.05 -10.70 57.40
CA LEU A 875 21.01 -10.20 58.28
C LEU A 875 20.04 -11.34 58.64
N ILE A 876 19.78 -11.53 59.92
CA ILE A 876 18.88 -12.58 60.43
C ILE A 876 17.78 -11.90 61.23
N ASP A 877 16.53 -12.31 61.04
CA ASP A 877 15.44 -11.88 61.92
C ASP A 877 15.36 -12.79 63.16
N TRP A 878 15.78 -12.27 64.32
CA TRP A 878 15.66 -12.93 65.64
C TRP A 878 14.52 -12.38 66.51
N VAL A 879 13.52 -11.71 65.94
CA VAL A 879 12.41 -11.13 66.71
C VAL A 879 11.71 -12.22 67.55
N ALA A 880 11.30 -11.84 68.77
CA ALA A 880 10.67 -12.71 69.77
C ALA A 880 9.29 -13.33 69.35
N THR A 881 8.88 -13.17 68.10
CA THR A 881 7.63 -13.69 67.53
C THR A 881 7.82 -14.94 66.68
N LEU A 882 9.06 -15.43 66.48
CA LEU A 882 9.34 -16.71 65.85
C LEU A 882 8.56 -17.86 66.55
N LYS A 883 7.74 -18.58 65.79
CA LYS A 883 6.85 -19.64 66.32
C LYS A 883 7.52 -21.01 66.39
N GLY A 884 8.28 -21.36 65.35
CA GLY A 884 9.02 -22.62 65.22
C GLY A 884 10.49 -22.45 65.55
N LYS A 885 11.36 -23.24 64.92
CA LYS A 885 12.83 -23.17 65.05
C LYS A 885 13.47 -22.74 63.73
N ALA A 886 14.66 -22.15 63.75
CA ALA A 886 15.38 -21.81 62.52
C ALA A 886 16.87 -22.19 62.57
N ILE A 887 17.42 -22.66 61.46
CA ILE A 887 18.86 -22.93 61.33
C ILE A 887 19.39 -22.05 60.21
N ALA A 888 20.41 -21.24 60.49
CA ALA A 888 21.13 -20.46 59.49
C ALA A 888 22.56 -21.00 59.36
N THR A 889 22.85 -21.67 58.25
CA THR A 889 24.19 -22.15 57.89
C THR A 889 24.81 -21.18 56.90
N ILE A 890 25.88 -20.50 57.32
CA ILE A 890 26.71 -19.66 56.44
C ILE A 890 27.94 -20.48 56.06
N THR A 891 28.17 -20.66 54.76
CA THR A 891 29.10 -21.68 54.25
C THR A 891 30.55 -21.21 54.11
N ASP A 892 30.77 -19.90 54.09
CA ASP A 892 32.01 -19.26 53.65
C ASP A 892 32.29 -17.94 54.38
N PHE A 893 31.79 -17.79 55.61
CA PHE A 893 31.96 -16.55 56.39
C PHE A 893 33.45 -16.18 56.59
N GLU A 894 33.84 -14.98 56.15
CA GLU A 894 35.20 -14.42 56.20
C GLU A 894 35.36 -13.28 57.24
N GLU A 895 36.55 -12.66 57.34
CA GLU A 895 36.84 -11.62 58.35
C GLU A 895 36.10 -10.30 58.08
N GLY A 896 35.83 -9.97 56.81
CA GLY A 896 35.12 -8.76 56.39
C GLY A 896 33.61 -8.84 56.57
N ASP A 897 33.07 -10.05 56.67
CA ASP A 897 31.65 -10.30 56.76
C ASP A 897 31.06 -9.84 58.09
N THR A 898 29.78 -9.51 58.06
CA THR A 898 29.04 -9.07 59.24
C THR A 898 27.71 -9.79 59.38
N THR A 899 27.24 -9.86 60.61
CA THR A 899 25.83 -10.12 60.90
C THR A 899 25.27 -8.98 61.73
N ASN A 900 23.95 -8.92 61.84
CA ASN A 900 23.25 -7.99 62.73
C ASN A 900 23.11 -8.53 64.18
N ILE A 901 23.68 -9.71 64.49
CA ILE A 901 23.58 -10.35 65.81
C ILE A 901 24.46 -9.64 66.84
N ALA A 902 23.84 -9.11 67.89
CA ALA A 902 24.54 -8.47 69.00
C ALA A 902 24.82 -9.46 70.13
N ALA A 903 25.94 -9.29 70.85
CA ALA A 903 26.39 -10.23 71.88
C ALA A 903 25.35 -10.48 72.98
N GLU A 904 24.55 -9.48 73.33
CA GLU A 904 23.46 -9.60 74.32
C GLU A 904 22.30 -10.50 73.90
N THR A 905 22.22 -10.87 72.62
CA THR A 905 21.14 -11.73 72.06
C THR A 905 21.52 -13.21 72.05
N LEU A 906 22.79 -13.54 72.31
CA LEU A 906 23.28 -14.90 72.30
C LEU A 906 22.81 -15.68 73.53
N GLY A 907 22.35 -16.91 73.31
CA GLY A 907 22.12 -17.88 74.38
C GLY A 907 23.43 -18.27 75.06
N VAL A 908 23.42 -18.40 76.39
CA VAL A 908 24.56 -18.83 77.21
C VAL A 908 24.31 -20.28 77.67
N PHE A 909 25.23 -21.18 77.38
CA PHE A 909 25.09 -22.60 77.73
C PHE A 909 25.68 -22.91 79.11
N ALA A 910 24.96 -23.70 79.93
CA ALA A 910 25.41 -24.08 81.27
C ALA A 910 26.68 -24.96 81.29
N ASN A 911 26.91 -25.76 80.24
CA ASN A 911 28.07 -26.65 80.05
C ASN A 911 28.06 -27.25 78.64
N ALA A 912 29.12 -28.01 78.32
CA ALA A 912 29.32 -28.64 77.02
C ALA A 912 28.28 -29.73 76.71
N GLU A 913 27.76 -30.43 77.73
CA GLU A 913 26.69 -31.40 77.54
C GLU A 913 25.38 -30.74 77.07
N THR A 914 25.07 -29.55 77.57
CA THR A 914 23.91 -28.76 77.13
C THR A 914 24.05 -28.33 75.67
N ALA A 915 25.19 -27.74 75.30
CA ALA A 915 25.46 -27.32 73.91
C ALA A 915 25.47 -28.51 72.93
N LEU A 916 26.05 -29.65 73.32
CA LEU A 916 26.00 -30.87 72.52
C LEU A 916 24.56 -31.36 72.31
N GLY A 917 23.71 -31.29 73.34
CA GLY A 917 22.31 -31.70 73.24
C GLY A 917 21.55 -30.86 72.22
N VAL A 918 21.76 -29.54 72.20
CA VAL A 918 21.19 -28.65 71.18
C VAL A 918 21.65 -29.07 69.78
N LEU A 919 22.94 -29.36 69.58
CA LEU A 919 23.43 -29.86 68.28
C LEU A 919 22.83 -31.22 67.89
N GLN A 920 22.62 -32.12 68.85
CA GLN A 920 21.99 -33.41 68.58
C GLN A 920 20.52 -33.24 68.18
N ASP A 921 19.79 -32.34 68.84
CA ASP A 921 18.39 -32.05 68.55
C ASP A 921 18.21 -31.30 67.22
N ALA A 922 19.11 -30.36 66.91
CA ALA A 922 19.19 -29.70 65.60
C ALA A 922 19.72 -30.61 64.47
N GLY A 923 20.26 -31.79 64.80
CA GLY A 923 20.69 -32.81 63.86
C GLY A 923 22.13 -32.67 63.33
N PHE A 924 22.98 -31.85 63.98
CA PHE A 924 24.39 -31.66 63.64
C PHE A 924 25.34 -32.66 64.32
N ALA A 925 24.93 -33.27 65.44
CA ALA A 925 25.72 -34.27 66.15
C ALA A 925 24.98 -35.62 66.25
N PRO A 926 25.66 -36.76 66.06
CA PRO A 926 25.05 -38.07 66.30
C PRO A 926 24.81 -38.30 67.81
N ALA A 927 23.87 -39.17 68.14
CA ALA A 927 23.46 -39.45 69.52
C ALA A 927 24.59 -40.00 70.43
N ASP A 928 25.70 -40.48 69.85
CA ASP A 928 26.87 -41.00 70.56
C ASP A 928 28.08 -40.04 70.59
N ALA A 929 27.92 -38.81 70.08
CA ALA A 929 28.93 -37.75 70.20
C ALA A 929 29.26 -37.43 71.67
N SER A 930 30.49 -37.00 71.93
CA SER A 930 30.98 -36.70 73.28
C SER A 930 30.94 -35.21 73.56
N ALA A 931 30.55 -34.80 74.77
CA ALA A 931 30.62 -33.39 75.18
C ALA A 931 32.07 -32.87 75.22
N GLU A 932 33.06 -33.76 75.23
CA GLU A 932 34.48 -33.40 75.08
C GLU A 932 34.81 -32.86 73.67
N ASP A 933 33.96 -33.12 72.68
CA ASP A 933 34.12 -32.63 71.31
C ASP A 933 33.58 -31.19 71.13
N ILE A 934 32.91 -30.64 72.16
CA ILE A 934 32.48 -29.25 72.22
C ILE A 934 33.58 -28.40 72.84
N ALA A 935 34.00 -27.34 72.15
CA ALA A 935 34.91 -26.34 72.69
C ALA A 935 34.27 -24.95 72.67
N PHE A 936 33.95 -24.43 73.85
CA PHE A 936 33.54 -23.04 74.02
C PHE A 936 34.70 -22.09 73.71
N LEU A 937 34.38 -21.01 73.01
CA LEU A 937 35.31 -19.94 72.73
C LEU A 937 35.35 -19.00 73.93
N ALA A 938 36.56 -18.75 74.44
CA ALA A 938 36.77 -17.85 75.57
C ALA A 938 37.09 -16.46 75.06
N PHE A 939 36.28 -15.47 75.46
CA PHE A 939 36.43 -14.09 75.00
C PHE A 939 37.11 -13.29 76.10
N THR A 940 38.41 -13.05 75.95
CA THR A 940 39.15 -12.26 76.94
C THR A 940 38.92 -10.78 76.71
N GLU A 941 38.26 -10.09 77.64
CA GLU A 941 38.49 -8.65 77.77
C GLU A 941 38.66 -8.13 79.21
N GLY A 942 39.35 -6.99 79.28
CA GLY A 942 39.73 -6.31 80.49
C GLY A 942 38.53 -5.90 81.34
N ALA A 943 38.40 -6.59 82.47
CA ALA A 943 37.79 -6.13 83.71
C ALA A 943 36.26 -5.90 83.70
N GLU A 944 35.49 -6.94 83.40
CA GLU A 944 34.51 -7.58 84.31
C GLU A 944 34.19 -8.98 83.71
N PRO A 945 34.33 -10.09 84.47
CA PRO A 945 34.05 -11.44 83.97
C PRO A 945 32.54 -11.75 83.97
N TYR A 946 32.10 -12.67 83.10
CA TYR A 946 30.94 -13.57 83.25
C TYR A 946 29.67 -13.48 82.36
N ALA A 947 29.60 -12.72 81.26
CA ALA A 947 28.33 -12.73 80.49
C ALA A 947 28.25 -13.78 79.35
N TYR A 948 29.35 -14.05 78.61
CA TYR A 948 29.24 -14.72 77.29
C TYR A 948 30.28 -15.83 76.97
N ASP A 949 31.15 -16.23 77.91
CA ASP A 949 32.21 -17.26 77.73
C ASP A 949 31.67 -18.68 77.41
N SER A 950 30.35 -18.85 77.32
CA SER A 950 29.70 -20.10 76.99
C SER A 950 28.58 -19.90 75.98
N SER A 951 28.64 -18.87 75.15
CA SER A 951 27.61 -18.54 74.16
C SER A 951 27.92 -19.01 72.74
N VAL A 952 29.21 -19.09 72.41
CA VAL A 952 29.69 -19.54 71.09
C VAL A 952 30.63 -20.71 71.29
N PHE A 953 30.47 -21.75 70.48
CA PHE A 953 31.24 -22.99 70.62
C PHE A 953 31.53 -23.64 69.27
N THR A 954 32.54 -24.51 69.25
CA THR A 954 32.95 -25.24 68.04
C THR A 954 32.66 -26.73 68.18
N TYR A 955 32.28 -27.37 67.06
CA TYR A 955 32.07 -28.82 66.92
C TYR A 955 32.35 -29.27 65.48
N ASP A 956 33.11 -30.35 65.32
CA ASP A 956 33.49 -30.93 64.02
C ASP A 956 34.04 -29.92 62.99
N GLY A 957 34.83 -28.95 63.48
CA GLY A 957 35.46 -27.94 62.63
C GLY A 957 34.62 -26.68 62.38
N ASN A 958 33.35 -26.64 62.79
CA ASN A 958 32.43 -25.52 62.57
C ASN A 958 32.17 -24.73 63.86
N THR A 959 31.77 -23.47 63.73
CA THR A 959 31.36 -22.61 64.85
C THR A 959 29.84 -22.51 64.92
N TYR A 960 29.29 -22.51 66.14
CA TYR A 960 27.86 -22.46 66.40
C TYR A 960 27.53 -21.43 67.48
N ALA A 961 26.39 -20.78 67.32
CA ALA A 961 25.76 -19.92 68.31
C ALA A 961 24.24 -20.08 68.25
N VAL A 962 23.54 -19.85 69.36
CA VAL A 962 22.07 -19.83 69.40
C VAL A 962 21.60 -18.44 69.77
N VAL A 963 20.56 -17.97 69.09
CA VAL A 963 19.92 -16.67 69.29
C VAL A 963 18.42 -16.88 69.38
N GLY A 964 17.74 -16.24 70.32
CA GLY A 964 16.31 -16.44 70.56
C GLY A 964 15.98 -16.93 71.98
N ASP A 965 14.70 -16.85 72.34
CA ASP A 965 14.12 -17.01 73.70
C ASP A 965 14.74 -16.14 74.83
N THR A 966 14.22 -14.91 75.00
CA THR A 966 14.56 -14.03 76.15
C THR A 966 13.61 -14.15 77.35
N ASN A 967 12.79 -15.21 77.45
CA ASN A 967 11.88 -15.36 78.59
C ASN A 967 12.57 -15.75 79.91
N THR A 968 13.89 -15.98 79.91
CA THR A 968 14.69 -16.09 81.14
C THR A 968 15.50 -14.81 81.35
N GLN A 969 15.36 -14.18 82.52
CA GLN A 969 16.08 -12.94 82.90
C GLN A 969 17.62 -13.07 82.94
N ASN A 970 18.20 -14.20 82.51
CA ASN A 970 19.63 -14.48 82.55
C ASN A 970 20.23 -14.98 81.21
N GLY A 971 19.46 -15.13 80.12
CA GLY A 971 20.00 -15.60 78.83
C GLY A 971 20.64 -17.00 78.88
N ASP A 972 20.23 -17.86 79.81
CA ASP A 972 20.81 -19.21 80.02
C ASP A 972 19.91 -20.27 79.37
N THR A 973 20.44 -21.04 78.41
CA THR A 973 19.73 -22.11 77.68
C THR A 973 19.63 -23.37 78.57
N GLY A 974 19.10 -23.25 79.80
CA GLY A 974 19.27 -24.23 80.88
C GLY A 974 18.83 -25.68 80.61
N ASP A 975 18.37 -26.03 79.41
CA ASP A 975 18.13 -27.38 78.93
C ASP A 975 18.87 -27.70 77.62
N ALA A 976 18.90 -29.00 77.28
CA ALA A 976 19.68 -29.53 76.17
C ALA A 976 18.85 -29.67 74.87
N SER A 977 17.72 -28.96 74.76
CA SER A 977 16.80 -28.99 73.61
C SER A 977 17.06 -27.81 72.69
N PHE A 978 16.79 -27.98 71.40
CA PHE A 978 16.67 -26.85 70.48
C PHE A 978 15.18 -26.53 70.36
N ASP A 979 14.73 -25.43 70.93
CA ASP A 979 13.32 -25.13 71.18
C ASP A 979 12.71 -24.11 70.20
N ASN A 980 11.38 -23.97 70.27
CA ASN A 980 10.65 -22.98 69.49
C ASN A 980 11.03 -21.55 69.91
N GLY A 981 11.21 -20.67 68.94
CA GLY A 981 11.71 -19.31 69.14
C GLY A 981 13.23 -19.20 69.14
N GLU A 982 13.95 -20.32 68.97
CA GLU A 982 15.41 -20.35 68.86
C GLU A 982 15.89 -20.47 67.41
N ILE A 983 17.02 -19.80 67.16
CA ILE A 983 17.75 -19.79 65.89
C ILE A 983 19.16 -20.31 66.16
N LEU A 984 19.53 -21.42 65.52
CA LEU A 984 20.89 -21.95 65.55
C LEU A 984 21.65 -21.42 64.33
N ILE A 985 22.69 -20.63 64.59
CA ILE A 985 23.60 -20.12 63.57
C ILE A 985 24.82 -21.04 63.50
N GLN A 986 25.15 -21.50 62.30
CA GLN A 986 26.34 -22.29 62.00
C GLN A 986 27.22 -21.53 61.03
N LEU A 987 28.48 -21.30 61.40
CA LEU A 987 29.54 -20.83 60.50
C LEU A 987 30.41 -22.02 60.11
N LEU A 988 30.37 -22.41 58.83
CA LEU A 988 31.06 -23.59 58.34
C LEU A 988 32.57 -23.34 58.25
N GLY A 989 33.38 -24.17 58.92
CA GLY A 989 34.84 -24.09 58.86
C GLY A 989 35.51 -22.88 59.52
N VAL A 990 34.75 -21.96 60.12
CA VAL A 990 35.28 -20.74 60.77
C VAL A 990 35.76 -21.06 62.18
N GLN A 991 37.03 -20.73 62.48
CA GLN A 991 37.60 -20.79 63.83
C GLN A 991 38.47 -19.57 64.17
N ASP A 992 38.54 -18.60 63.27
CA ASP A 992 39.30 -17.37 63.49
C ASP A 992 38.57 -16.47 64.50
N ALA A 993 39.31 -15.94 65.47
CA ALA A 993 38.71 -15.19 66.57
C ALA A 993 38.16 -13.84 66.13
N ASP A 994 38.78 -13.19 65.14
CA ASP A 994 38.39 -11.86 64.68
C ASP A 994 37.11 -11.95 63.84
N ALA A 995 37.04 -12.92 62.92
CA ALA A 995 35.82 -13.23 62.17
C ALA A 995 34.63 -13.59 63.09
N ILE A 996 34.87 -14.41 64.13
CA ILE A 996 33.82 -14.77 65.09
C ILE A 996 33.37 -13.56 65.93
N ASN A 997 34.28 -12.64 66.25
CA ASN A 997 33.92 -11.42 66.98
C ASN A 997 33.06 -10.48 66.13
N HIS A 998 33.39 -10.31 64.85
CA HIS A 998 32.56 -9.56 63.89
C HIS A 998 31.19 -10.23 63.68
N ALA A 999 31.15 -11.56 63.56
CA ALA A 999 29.91 -12.31 63.37
C ALA A 999 28.88 -12.13 64.50
N PHE A 1000 29.32 -11.90 65.74
CA PHE A 1000 28.42 -11.89 66.91
C PHE A 1000 28.53 -10.63 67.78
N GLY A 1001 29.14 -9.56 67.27
CA GLY A 1001 29.22 -8.27 67.96
C GLY A 1001 29.96 -8.34 69.31
N LEU A 1002 31.01 -9.17 69.40
CA LEU A 1002 31.76 -9.41 70.64
C LEU A 1002 32.90 -8.40 70.86
N GLU A 1003 33.10 -7.47 69.91
CA GLU A 1003 34.05 -6.37 70.02
C GLU A 1003 33.50 -5.20 70.85
N VAL A 1004 34.30 -4.69 71.79
CA VAL A 1004 34.01 -3.43 72.48
C VAL A 1004 34.52 -2.27 71.63
N THR A 1005 33.61 -1.48 71.07
CA THR A 1005 33.95 -0.14 70.57
C THR A 1005 34.52 0.68 71.75
N GLY A 1006 35.81 0.97 71.70
CA GLY A 1006 36.51 1.80 72.69
C GLY A 1006 36.18 3.28 72.62
#